data_AF-A0A9D5ERX2-F1
#
_entry.id   AF-A0A9D5ERX2-F1
#
_cell.length_a   1.000
_cell.length_b   1.000
_cell.length_c   1.000
_cell.angle_alpha   90.00
_cell.angle_beta   90.00
_cell.angle_gamma   90.00
#
_symmetry.space_group_name_H-M   'P 1'
#
loop_
_entity.id
_entity.type
_entity.pdbx_description
1 polymer ?
#
loop_
_entity_poly.entity_id
_entity_poly.type
_entity_poly.pdbx_seq_one_letter_code
_entity_poly.pdbx_strand_id
1 'polypeptide(L)'
;MRLRFFRTLLLLPALLLTATQASAVIKKLTHLDEVLESQKFIFVASVEKVDPDKPSATFKVEKKLKGEPPFERIPVNMTGDDDAKKAGDTKTILERLDPSRKVVIFAIKQNGLYEAMAFVEGSWFSLQGTPDPETKTIRWAFLHGEPFLRRTFKGTTAEMVKVIEDGLAKKAKPPMADENEKPGFGPPSSKKCDGFEGDASDRGGDTETRRGGEEDKACDGVFSPCLPLSVSPPLEPTRNGNDPVALLGVIPSVVLLGPLAIIAALFPGVFARMAIGMKRWRAFLVVASINSTLALVYWLVQEYLPARWAFGLKAFTIYLTVIAAIGLLWSGRRYRRMVAEDASLTNVPGKTEIWSLAGLSAFAGLSALFVAWFADWQWRTNLEPPLREFTFIGIAMLVATLYAGYRYLTRSADLAPDGTPVDRRLSLSGESVGLATLVLCGFTFLVAGGSQGPVAVGTETGDADAIGPRLVSAHAVEAYELDEGQKEPIRAEVLSGVVVTGDRLYFGMRNVGFPGGRLACMNPETGELIWAFREKLKPVFCTPTIADGKLFCGEGLHEDTDCRLFCVNVADGKPAWGEPIKTVSHTEGAPAVAGGKLFFPAGDDGVIAADTKTGNRLWQFKGGKDVGIHVDAAPAVSGNRVFIGSGLYSFVAVALDTETGKELWRTDLKLRSFGAPFVLGKSVFYGVGTGNMVADVHHYPEEGESKDKDAAGAVVCLDADTGKETWRFDMPRSVHTALTGDAFSVYAASRDGQVYAIERKTGKLRWKTGIGGAIMAPPAVATTGGMPVAVYAVSREGNAVCLNPHTGKVVWQKQLPGYRWDGKEESGILSGPTVVTTPTPTGSKRSIFIGGMTVDPDNPAKKVAAVFRFEDEIGGD
;
A
#
# COMPACT_ATOMS: atom_id res chain seq x y z
N MET A 1 0.52 -22.01 -36.38
CA MET A 1 0.39 -20.91 -35.38
C MET A 1 -1.06 -20.77 -34.86
N ARG A 2 -1.71 -21.83 -34.35
CA ARG A 2 -3.13 -21.75 -33.88
C ARG A 2 -3.49 -22.47 -32.56
N LEU A 3 -2.58 -23.22 -31.92
CA LEU A 3 -2.91 -24.00 -30.70
C LEU A 3 -2.42 -23.42 -29.36
N ARG A 4 -1.56 -22.38 -29.34
CA ARG A 4 -1.04 -21.81 -28.06
C ARG A 4 -2.00 -20.86 -27.33
N PHE A 5 -3.03 -20.34 -28.01
CA PHE A 5 -3.96 -19.35 -27.41
C PHE A 5 -5.00 -19.95 -26.44
N PHE A 6 -5.28 -21.25 -26.52
CA PHE A 6 -6.34 -21.89 -25.74
C PHE A 6 -5.92 -22.36 -24.33
N ARG A 7 -4.61 -22.51 -24.05
CA ARG A 7 -4.14 -22.91 -22.70
C ARG A 7 -4.19 -21.76 -21.69
N THR A 8 -4.04 -20.51 -22.11
CA THR A 8 -4.02 -19.35 -21.20
C THR A 8 -5.41 -19.01 -20.63
N LEU A 9 -6.48 -19.31 -21.37
CA LEU A 9 -7.85 -18.93 -20.99
C LEU A 9 -8.43 -19.78 -19.84
N LEU A 10 -7.87 -20.97 -19.60
CA LEU A 10 -8.32 -21.91 -18.57
C LEU A 10 -7.69 -21.69 -17.18
N LEU A 11 -6.75 -20.74 -17.04
CA LEU A 11 -6.11 -20.44 -15.76
C LEU A 11 -6.88 -19.43 -14.89
N LEU A 12 -7.68 -18.53 -15.48
CA LEU A 12 -8.47 -17.56 -14.70
C LEU A 12 -9.54 -18.21 -13.79
N PRO A 13 -10.31 -19.23 -14.22
CA PRO A 13 -11.28 -19.89 -13.34
C PRO A 13 -10.63 -20.53 -12.11
N ALA A 14 -9.39 -21.01 -12.22
CA ALA A 14 -8.65 -21.63 -11.13
C ALA A 14 -8.19 -20.61 -10.07
N LEU A 15 -7.83 -19.38 -10.47
CA LEU A 15 -7.51 -18.28 -9.54
C LEU A 15 -8.74 -17.67 -8.87
N LEU A 16 -9.93 -17.75 -9.47
CA LEU A 16 -11.17 -17.26 -8.87
C LEU A 16 -11.76 -18.20 -7.80
N LEU A 17 -11.26 -19.43 -7.67
CA LEU A 17 -11.69 -20.40 -6.66
C LEU A 17 -10.81 -20.42 -5.39
N THR A 18 -9.77 -19.56 -5.30
CA THR A 18 -8.84 -19.50 -4.16
C THR A 18 -8.90 -18.19 -3.37
N ALA A 19 -9.84 -17.29 -3.70
CA ALA A 19 -10.13 -16.06 -2.95
C ALA A 19 -10.82 -16.37 -1.61
N THR A 20 -10.05 -16.83 -0.64
CA THR A 20 -10.48 -16.97 0.76
C THR A 20 -10.54 -15.60 1.44
N GLN A 21 -11.44 -15.42 2.41
CA GLN A 21 -11.37 -14.29 3.32
C GLN A 21 -10.06 -14.39 4.12
N ALA A 22 -9.41 -13.25 4.34
CA ALA A 22 -8.15 -13.19 5.10
C ALA A 22 -8.40 -13.18 6.61
N SER A 23 -8.92 -14.28 7.16
CA SER A 23 -8.81 -14.57 8.60
C SER A 23 -7.34 -14.82 8.93
N ALA A 24 -6.79 -14.05 9.87
CA ALA A 24 -5.36 -13.93 10.06
C ALA A 24 -4.89 -14.47 11.42
N VAL A 25 -4.89 -15.80 11.58
CA VAL A 25 -4.28 -16.50 12.72
C VAL A 25 -2.88 -15.95 12.99
N ILE A 26 -2.59 -15.57 14.24
CA ILE A 26 -1.40 -14.79 14.61
C ILE A 26 -0.15 -15.70 14.60
N LYS A 27 0.52 -15.75 13.43
CA LYS A 27 1.76 -16.51 13.22
C LYS A 27 3.04 -15.75 13.64
N LYS A 28 2.93 -14.46 14.02
CA LYS A 28 4.04 -13.69 14.61
C LYS A 28 4.31 -14.23 16.02
N LEU A 29 5.59 -14.34 16.40
CA LEU A 29 5.93 -14.45 17.82
C LEU A 29 5.50 -13.14 18.50
N THR A 30 4.58 -13.24 19.45
CA THR A 30 4.00 -12.10 20.18
C THR A 30 4.42 -12.21 21.63
N HIS A 31 4.94 -11.12 22.21
CA HIS A 31 5.42 -11.15 23.59
C HIS A 31 4.33 -10.70 24.57
N LEU A 32 4.33 -11.20 25.81
CA LEU A 32 3.23 -10.94 26.75
C LEU A 32 3.25 -9.50 27.27
N ASP A 33 4.40 -8.82 27.23
CA ASP A 33 4.53 -7.37 27.47
C ASP A 33 3.91 -6.54 26.32
N GLU A 34 4.16 -6.88 25.04
CA GLU A 34 3.45 -6.25 23.89
C GLU A 34 1.91 -6.31 24.08
N VAL A 35 1.39 -7.45 24.57
CA VAL A 35 -0.03 -7.64 24.87
C VAL A 35 -0.47 -6.82 26.10
N LEU A 36 0.32 -6.81 27.18
CA LEU A 36 0.01 -6.04 28.38
C LEU A 36 0.02 -4.53 28.15
N GLU A 37 0.87 -4.00 27.27
CA GLU A 37 0.91 -2.57 26.94
C GLU A 37 -0.25 -2.18 26.02
N SER A 38 -0.41 -2.87 24.89
CA SER A 38 -1.40 -2.55 23.85
C SER A 38 -2.86 -2.66 24.30
N GLN A 39 -3.20 -3.63 25.15
CA GLN A 39 -4.59 -3.94 25.47
C GLN A 39 -5.18 -2.97 26.49
N LYS A 40 -6.39 -2.44 26.22
CA LYS A 40 -6.99 -1.35 27.02
C LYS A 40 -7.74 -1.86 28.25
N PHE A 41 -8.32 -3.04 28.15
CA PHE A 41 -9.05 -3.73 29.20
C PHE A 41 -8.44 -5.12 29.40
N ILE A 42 -8.16 -5.52 30.64
CA ILE A 42 -7.70 -6.88 30.98
C ILE A 42 -8.46 -7.30 32.23
N PHE A 43 -9.13 -8.44 32.19
CA PHE A 43 -9.96 -8.92 33.29
C PHE A 43 -10.09 -10.44 33.31
N VAL A 44 -10.40 -10.98 34.48
CA VAL A 44 -10.74 -12.38 34.72
C VAL A 44 -12.25 -12.53 34.70
N ALA A 45 -12.73 -13.55 33.98
CA ALA A 45 -14.14 -13.90 33.91
C ALA A 45 -14.38 -15.38 34.24
N SER A 46 -15.49 -15.67 34.92
CA SER A 46 -15.98 -17.04 35.12
C SER A 46 -16.78 -17.50 33.91
N VAL A 47 -16.68 -18.78 33.55
CA VAL A 47 -17.58 -19.42 32.57
C VAL A 47 -18.95 -19.64 33.24
N GLU A 48 -19.98 -18.92 32.80
CA GLU A 48 -21.32 -18.96 33.39
C GLU A 48 -22.21 -20.02 32.73
N LYS A 49 -22.11 -20.16 31.41
CA LYS A 49 -22.76 -21.23 30.63
C LYS A 49 -21.87 -21.60 29.44
N VAL A 50 -21.86 -22.89 29.07
CA VAL A 50 -21.43 -23.40 27.77
C VAL A 50 -22.56 -24.25 27.20
N ASP A 51 -22.77 -24.20 25.88
CA ASP A 51 -23.79 -24.96 25.16
C ASP A 51 -23.16 -25.47 23.85
N PRO A 52 -22.71 -26.74 23.78
CA PRO A 52 -22.04 -27.26 22.59
C PRO A 52 -22.98 -27.49 21.39
N ASP A 53 -24.23 -27.89 21.65
CA ASP A 53 -25.23 -28.18 20.61
C ASP A 53 -25.73 -26.91 19.90
N LYS A 54 -25.80 -25.80 20.65
CA LYS A 54 -26.00 -24.45 20.11
C LYS A 54 -24.75 -23.63 20.45
N PRO A 55 -23.63 -23.84 19.71
CA PRO A 55 -22.28 -23.46 20.10
C PRO A 55 -22.23 -22.03 20.63
N SER A 56 -22.23 -21.89 21.95
CA SER A 56 -22.25 -20.61 22.65
C SER A 56 -21.65 -20.73 24.04
N ALA A 57 -21.08 -19.62 24.51
CA ALA A 57 -20.51 -19.49 25.84
C ALA A 57 -20.93 -18.14 26.43
N THR A 58 -21.10 -18.06 27.75
CA THR A 58 -21.31 -16.79 28.46
C THR A 58 -20.24 -16.64 29.51
N PHE A 59 -19.45 -15.57 29.42
CA PHE A 59 -18.45 -15.23 30.42
C PHE A 59 -18.95 -14.06 31.29
N LYS A 60 -18.77 -14.15 32.60
CA LYS A 60 -19.12 -13.09 33.56
C LYS A 60 -17.86 -12.52 34.19
N VAL A 61 -17.68 -11.20 34.16
CA VAL A 61 -16.50 -10.53 34.70
C VAL A 61 -16.49 -10.66 36.24
N GLU A 62 -15.38 -11.16 36.79
CA GLU A 62 -15.17 -11.30 38.24
C GLU A 62 -14.13 -10.32 38.80
N LYS A 63 -12.99 -10.17 38.11
CA LYS A 63 -11.86 -9.35 38.60
C LYS A 63 -11.28 -8.51 37.47
N LYS A 64 -11.25 -7.20 37.63
CA LYS A 64 -10.62 -6.25 36.70
C LYS A 64 -9.13 -6.16 37.04
N LEU A 65 -8.25 -6.25 36.04
CA LEU A 65 -6.79 -6.21 36.19
C LEU A 65 -6.19 -4.94 35.56
N LYS A 66 -6.70 -4.52 34.40
CA LYS A 66 -6.36 -3.25 33.73
C LYS A 66 -7.62 -2.64 33.15
N GLY A 67 -7.91 -1.38 33.48
CA GLY A 67 -9.04 -0.63 32.92
C GLY A 67 -10.43 -1.12 33.37
N GLU A 68 -11.45 -0.35 32.96
CA GLU A 68 -12.85 -0.56 33.32
C GLU A 68 -13.67 -0.99 32.08
N PRO A 69 -13.92 -2.31 31.88
CA PRO A 69 -14.71 -2.77 30.75
C PRO A 69 -16.19 -2.34 30.92
N PRO A 70 -16.83 -1.75 29.88
CA PRO A 70 -18.20 -1.23 29.98
C PRO A 70 -19.28 -2.33 29.86
N PHE A 71 -19.00 -3.53 30.36
CA PHE A 71 -19.86 -4.72 30.30
C PHE A 71 -19.49 -5.71 31.41
N GLU A 72 -20.50 -6.32 32.03
CA GLU A 72 -20.32 -7.30 33.12
C GLU A 72 -20.46 -8.75 32.66
N ARG A 73 -21.16 -8.98 31.53
CA ARG A 73 -21.42 -10.30 30.94
C ARG A 73 -21.17 -10.24 29.44
N ILE A 74 -20.61 -11.33 28.92
CA ILE A 74 -20.09 -11.48 27.56
C ILE A 74 -20.73 -12.74 26.96
N PRO A 75 -21.94 -12.63 26.36
CA PRO A 75 -22.58 -13.73 25.66
C PRO A 75 -21.96 -13.87 24.25
N VAL A 76 -21.22 -14.95 24.03
CA VAL A 76 -20.47 -15.23 22.80
C VAL A 76 -21.18 -16.31 21.98
N ASN A 77 -21.45 -16.02 20.72
CA ASN A 77 -21.72 -17.05 19.72
C ASN A 77 -20.41 -17.76 19.36
N MET A 78 -20.30 -19.05 19.67
CA MET A 78 -19.10 -19.87 19.47
C MET A 78 -19.08 -20.59 18.11
N THR A 79 -19.96 -20.30 17.15
CA THR A 79 -19.94 -20.98 15.83
C THR A 79 -18.59 -20.90 15.10
N GLY A 80 -17.84 -19.82 15.30
CA GLY A 80 -16.56 -19.56 14.65
C GLY A 80 -16.69 -18.95 13.25
N ASP A 81 -15.59 -18.39 12.77
CA ASP A 81 -15.41 -17.95 11.38
C ASP A 81 -15.15 -19.15 10.44
N ASP A 82 -14.86 -18.88 9.17
CA ASP A 82 -14.62 -19.95 8.20
C ASP A 82 -13.30 -20.70 8.39
N ASP A 83 -12.33 -20.16 9.15
CA ASP A 83 -11.09 -20.87 9.48
C ASP A 83 -11.26 -21.73 10.73
N ALA A 84 -12.00 -21.27 11.75
CA ALA A 84 -12.40 -22.10 12.89
C ALA A 84 -13.17 -23.35 12.45
N LYS A 85 -14.02 -23.23 11.42
CA LYS A 85 -14.75 -24.36 10.82
C LYS A 85 -13.84 -25.34 10.09
N LYS A 86 -12.76 -24.87 9.45
CA LYS A 86 -11.76 -25.72 8.76
C LYS A 86 -10.83 -26.42 9.76
N ALA A 87 -10.43 -25.73 10.82
CA ALA A 87 -9.52 -26.23 11.85
C ALA A 87 -10.22 -27.09 12.92
N GLY A 88 -11.54 -26.95 13.08
CA GLY A 88 -12.29 -27.57 14.18
C GLY A 88 -12.20 -26.82 15.50
N ASP A 89 -11.67 -25.58 15.49
CA ASP A 89 -11.39 -24.80 16.71
C ASP A 89 -12.63 -24.61 17.59
N THR A 90 -13.82 -24.45 16.99
CA THR A 90 -15.09 -24.34 17.71
C THR A 90 -15.26 -25.46 18.74
N LYS A 91 -15.11 -26.72 18.32
CA LYS A 91 -15.18 -27.87 19.22
C LYS A 91 -14.01 -27.88 20.20
N THR A 92 -12.80 -27.63 19.69
CA THR A 92 -11.55 -27.63 20.47
C THR A 92 -11.59 -26.64 21.64
N ILE A 93 -12.12 -25.43 21.45
CA ILE A 93 -12.25 -24.41 22.50
C ILE A 93 -13.43 -24.75 23.43
N LEU A 94 -14.57 -25.21 22.91
CA LEU A 94 -15.72 -25.61 23.75
C LEU A 94 -15.36 -26.73 24.74
N GLU A 95 -14.58 -27.74 24.33
CA GLU A 95 -14.07 -28.80 25.21
C GLU A 95 -13.17 -28.28 26.36
N ARG A 96 -12.63 -27.06 26.23
CA ARG A 96 -11.70 -26.43 27.19
C ARG A 96 -12.40 -25.44 28.13
N LEU A 97 -13.68 -25.15 27.91
CA LEU A 97 -14.51 -24.26 28.72
C LEU A 97 -15.50 -25.07 29.56
N ASP A 98 -15.43 -24.91 30.88
CA ASP A 98 -16.42 -25.46 31.81
C ASP A 98 -16.64 -24.52 32.99
N PRO A 99 -17.78 -24.57 33.71
CA PRO A 99 -18.09 -23.61 34.79
C PRO A 99 -17.15 -23.61 36.01
N SER A 100 -16.19 -24.54 36.12
CA SER A 100 -15.13 -24.48 37.14
C SER A 100 -13.88 -23.74 36.69
N ARG A 101 -13.71 -23.49 35.39
CA ARG A 101 -12.60 -22.74 34.81
C ARG A 101 -12.87 -21.22 34.78
N LYS A 102 -11.79 -20.48 34.84
CA LYS A 102 -11.76 -19.02 34.61
C LYS A 102 -11.09 -18.74 33.28
N VAL A 103 -11.37 -17.59 32.70
CA VAL A 103 -10.80 -17.11 31.44
C VAL A 103 -10.21 -15.72 31.69
N VAL A 104 -8.99 -15.47 31.25
CA VAL A 104 -8.45 -14.11 31.17
C VAL A 104 -8.78 -13.56 29.80
N ILE A 105 -9.37 -12.37 29.74
CA ILE A 105 -9.71 -11.69 28.49
C ILE A 105 -8.97 -10.37 28.45
N PHE A 106 -8.23 -10.18 27.36
CA PHE A 106 -7.53 -8.95 26.99
C PHE A 106 -8.32 -8.31 25.84
N ALA A 107 -8.75 -7.06 25.98
CA ALA A 107 -9.61 -6.41 24.99
C ALA A 107 -9.22 -4.95 24.73
N ILE A 108 -9.47 -4.51 23.49
CA ILE A 108 -9.33 -3.13 23.02
C ILE A 108 -10.58 -2.74 22.22
N LYS A 109 -10.87 -1.43 22.16
CA LYS A 109 -11.89 -0.88 21.26
C LYS A 109 -11.20 -0.16 20.11
N GLN A 110 -11.36 -0.66 18.89
CA GLN A 110 -10.81 -0.07 17.65
C GLN A 110 -11.92 0.06 16.61
N ASN A 111 -11.92 1.15 15.84
CA ASN A 111 -12.85 1.38 14.72
C ASN A 111 -14.35 1.15 15.05
N GLY A 112 -14.74 1.42 16.30
CA GLY A 112 -16.10 1.20 16.83
C GLY A 112 -16.35 -0.20 17.42
N LEU A 113 -15.63 -1.22 16.97
CA LEU A 113 -15.71 -2.61 17.44
C LEU A 113 -14.87 -2.84 18.71
N TYR A 114 -15.14 -3.94 19.40
CA TYR A 114 -14.24 -4.51 20.39
C TYR A 114 -13.51 -5.72 19.78
N GLU A 115 -12.20 -5.76 19.94
CA GLU A 115 -11.36 -6.91 19.61
C GLU A 115 -10.81 -7.46 20.92
N ALA A 116 -10.83 -8.78 21.11
CA ALA A 116 -10.34 -9.40 22.33
C ALA A 116 -9.67 -10.75 22.09
N MET A 117 -8.57 -10.98 22.81
CA MET A 117 -7.95 -12.29 22.94
C MET A 117 -8.35 -12.88 24.29
N ALA A 118 -8.73 -14.14 24.32
CA ALA A 118 -9.12 -14.88 25.51
C ALA A 118 -8.15 -16.04 25.77
N PHE A 119 -7.88 -16.30 27.04
CA PHE A 119 -6.93 -17.31 27.51
C PHE A 119 -7.53 -18.20 28.59
N VAL A 120 -7.42 -19.52 28.41
CA VAL A 120 -7.82 -20.54 29.39
C VAL A 120 -6.84 -21.71 29.35
N GLU A 121 -6.24 -22.06 30.49
CA GLU A 121 -5.37 -23.23 30.68
C GLU A 121 -4.43 -23.53 29.49
N GLY A 122 -3.54 -22.59 29.14
CA GLY A 122 -2.56 -22.77 28.07
C GLY A 122 -3.15 -22.78 26.65
N SER A 123 -4.36 -22.25 26.47
CA SER A 123 -5.13 -22.20 25.22
C SER A 123 -5.58 -20.78 24.93
N TRP A 124 -5.32 -20.27 23.73
CA TRP A 124 -5.69 -18.92 23.30
C TRP A 124 -6.75 -18.95 22.20
N PHE A 125 -7.64 -17.96 22.18
CA PHE A 125 -8.69 -17.80 21.17
C PHE A 125 -9.10 -16.35 20.95
N SER A 126 -9.57 -16.03 19.75
CA SER A 126 -9.92 -14.67 19.31
C SER A 126 -11.44 -14.44 19.34
N LEU A 127 -11.85 -13.27 19.84
CA LEU A 127 -13.23 -12.82 20.01
C LEU A 127 -13.41 -11.42 19.43
N GLN A 128 -14.55 -11.17 18.78
CA GLN A 128 -14.97 -9.84 18.32
C GLN A 128 -16.32 -9.45 18.92
N GLY A 129 -16.42 -8.24 19.46
CA GLY A 129 -17.61 -7.68 20.08
C GLY A 129 -18.15 -6.50 19.27
N THR A 130 -19.27 -6.69 18.58
CA THR A 130 -19.94 -5.64 17.80
C THR A 130 -20.99 -4.93 18.66
N PRO A 131 -20.86 -3.62 18.94
CA PRO A 131 -21.88 -2.88 19.66
C PRO A 131 -23.18 -2.82 18.85
N ASP A 132 -24.30 -3.11 19.52
CA ASP A 132 -25.64 -3.00 18.96
C ASP A 132 -26.18 -1.58 19.26
N PRO A 133 -26.40 -0.73 18.24
CA PRO A 133 -26.80 0.65 18.45
C PRO A 133 -28.24 0.80 18.97
N GLU A 134 -29.10 -0.20 18.76
CA GLU A 134 -30.50 -0.18 19.21
C GLU A 134 -30.62 -0.68 20.65
N THR A 135 -30.02 -1.83 20.96
CA THR A 135 -30.15 -2.47 22.27
C THR A 135 -29.11 -2.00 23.30
N LYS A 136 -28.07 -1.27 22.86
CA LYS A 136 -26.89 -0.89 23.66
C LYS A 136 -26.11 -2.07 24.25
N THR A 137 -26.38 -3.29 23.81
CA THR A 137 -25.61 -4.49 24.15
C THR A 137 -24.40 -4.63 23.22
N ILE A 138 -23.51 -5.58 23.52
CA ILE A 138 -22.41 -5.95 22.61
C ILE A 138 -22.64 -7.40 22.22
N ARG A 139 -22.80 -7.65 20.92
CA ARG A 139 -22.95 -8.99 20.34
C ARG A 139 -21.56 -9.55 20.11
N TRP A 140 -21.18 -10.58 20.88
CA TRP A 140 -19.86 -11.19 20.75
C TRP A 140 -19.89 -12.44 19.87
N ALA A 141 -18.88 -12.58 19.02
CA ALA A 141 -18.62 -13.76 18.20
C ALA A 141 -17.21 -14.28 18.47
N PHE A 142 -17.07 -15.59 18.55
CA PHE A 142 -15.79 -16.28 18.40
C PHE A 142 -15.35 -16.21 16.95
N LEU A 143 -14.08 -15.86 16.72
CA LEU A 143 -13.45 -15.90 15.41
C LEU A 143 -12.82 -17.28 15.21
N HIS A 144 -11.62 -17.50 15.75
CA HIS A 144 -10.86 -18.75 15.65
C HIS A 144 -9.91 -18.96 16.84
N GLY A 145 -9.34 -20.17 16.94
CA GLY A 145 -8.33 -20.49 17.93
C GLY A 145 -6.96 -19.92 17.55
N GLU A 146 -6.14 -19.59 18.54
CA GLU A 146 -4.82 -18.97 18.34
C GLU A 146 -3.69 -19.91 18.83
N PRO A 147 -3.47 -21.07 18.20
CA PRO A 147 -2.54 -22.08 18.70
C PRO A 147 -1.09 -21.60 18.75
N PHE A 148 -0.73 -20.59 17.95
CA PHE A 148 0.61 -20.00 17.95
C PHE A 148 0.89 -19.14 19.19
N LEU A 149 -0.13 -18.49 19.78
CA LEU A 149 0.03 -17.70 21.02
C LEU A 149 0.32 -18.57 22.26
N ARG A 150 0.20 -19.90 22.17
CA ARG A 150 0.73 -20.81 23.18
C ARG A 150 2.24 -20.60 23.44
N ARG A 151 2.98 -20.13 22.43
CA ARG A 151 4.40 -19.72 22.58
C ARG A 151 4.55 -18.48 23.46
N THR A 152 3.58 -17.56 23.46
CA THR A 152 3.54 -16.38 24.35
C THR A 152 3.35 -16.78 25.80
N PHE A 153 2.43 -17.70 26.10
CA PHE A 153 2.26 -18.28 27.44
C PHE A 153 1.52 -19.62 27.39
N LYS A 154 2.03 -20.62 28.13
CA LYS A 154 1.56 -22.02 28.12
C LYS A 154 1.10 -22.59 29.47
N GLY A 155 1.19 -21.80 30.55
CA GLY A 155 0.81 -22.21 31.91
C GLY A 155 -0.69 -22.18 32.20
N THR A 156 -1.05 -22.30 33.47
CA THR A 156 -2.45 -22.25 33.96
C THR A 156 -3.03 -20.83 33.94
N THR A 157 -4.36 -20.72 34.08
CA THR A 157 -5.03 -19.41 34.17
C THR A 157 -4.64 -18.68 35.47
N ALA A 158 -4.39 -19.41 36.57
CA ALA A 158 -3.94 -18.83 37.84
C ALA A 158 -2.53 -18.22 37.74
N GLU A 159 -1.60 -18.90 37.05
CA GLU A 159 -0.26 -18.38 36.78
C GLU A 159 -0.29 -17.17 35.85
N MET A 160 -1.14 -17.20 34.81
CA MET A 160 -1.36 -16.05 33.92
C MET A 160 -1.83 -14.81 34.70
N VAL A 161 -2.84 -14.95 35.58
CA VAL A 161 -3.32 -13.83 36.41
C VAL A 161 -2.21 -13.26 37.30
N LYS A 162 -1.39 -14.12 37.92
CA LYS A 162 -0.25 -13.67 38.72
C LYS A 162 0.79 -12.92 37.87
N VAL A 163 1.14 -13.46 36.69
CA VAL A 163 2.10 -12.83 35.76
C VAL A 163 1.61 -11.45 35.29
N ILE A 164 0.32 -11.30 35.04
CA ILE A 164 -0.31 -10.02 34.71
C ILE A 164 -0.21 -9.05 35.90
N GLU A 165 -0.52 -9.49 37.12
CA GLU A 165 -0.49 -8.66 38.32
C GLU A 165 0.93 -8.21 38.70
N ASP A 166 1.92 -9.12 38.66
CA ASP A 166 3.32 -8.78 38.92
C ASP A 166 3.93 -7.93 37.78
N GLY A 167 3.49 -8.11 36.53
CA GLY A 167 3.89 -7.29 35.39
C GLY A 167 3.32 -5.87 35.44
N LEU A 168 2.02 -5.71 35.66
CA LEU A 168 1.36 -4.40 35.80
C LEU A 168 1.86 -3.64 37.04
N ALA A 169 2.17 -4.34 38.13
CA ALA A 169 2.82 -3.77 39.31
C ALA A 169 4.34 -3.55 39.15
N LYS A 170 4.92 -3.88 37.99
CA LYS A 170 6.37 -3.78 37.68
C LYS A 170 7.30 -4.51 38.66
N LYS A 171 6.79 -5.55 39.33
CA LYS A 171 7.55 -6.39 40.30
C LYS A 171 8.41 -7.44 39.59
N ALA A 172 7.94 -7.94 38.46
CA ALA A 172 8.66 -8.86 37.58
C ALA A 172 8.34 -8.52 36.12
N LYS A 173 9.25 -8.81 35.19
CA LYS A 173 8.90 -8.81 33.77
C LYS A 173 8.05 -10.05 33.46
N PRO A 174 7.04 -9.96 32.57
CA PRO A 174 6.40 -11.14 32.00
C PRO A 174 7.43 -12.10 31.37
N PRO A 175 7.16 -13.41 31.32
CA PRO A 175 8.03 -14.35 30.62
C PRO A 175 8.11 -14.00 29.14
N MET A 176 9.31 -14.14 28.56
CA MET A 176 9.49 -14.05 27.11
C MET A 176 8.82 -15.24 26.41
N ALA A 177 8.36 -15.04 25.19
CA ALA A 177 7.74 -16.09 24.40
C ALA A 177 8.75 -17.22 24.09
N ASP A 178 8.33 -18.47 24.29
CA ASP A 178 9.13 -19.67 24.09
C ASP A 178 9.10 -20.08 22.62
N GLU A 179 10.19 -19.81 21.90
CA GLU A 179 10.30 -20.18 20.50
C GLU A 179 10.28 -21.70 20.25
N ASN A 180 10.63 -22.51 21.25
CA ASN A 180 10.70 -23.97 21.13
C ASN A 180 9.36 -24.66 21.47
N GLU A 181 8.43 -23.98 22.12
CA GLU A 181 7.07 -24.48 22.33
C GLU A 181 6.36 -24.65 20.96
N LYS A 182 5.71 -25.80 20.78
CA LYS A 182 4.95 -26.07 19.56
C LYS A 182 3.59 -25.35 19.61
N PRO A 183 3.11 -24.80 18.48
CA PRO A 183 1.75 -24.29 18.39
C PRO A 183 0.72 -25.37 18.77
N GLY A 184 -0.29 -25.00 19.54
CA GLY A 184 -1.36 -25.89 19.98
C GLY A 184 -2.23 -25.29 21.07
N PHE A 185 -3.10 -26.10 21.66
CA PHE A 185 -3.96 -25.73 22.78
C PHE A 185 -3.61 -26.58 24.00
N GLY A 186 -3.89 -26.07 25.20
CA GLY A 186 -3.72 -26.81 26.45
C GLY A 186 -4.77 -27.89 26.68
N PRO A 187 -4.86 -28.47 27.88
CA PRO A 187 -5.71 -29.63 28.15
C PRO A 187 -7.22 -29.30 28.13
N PRO A 188 -8.07 -30.21 27.61
CA PRO A 188 -9.52 -30.11 27.74
C PRO A 188 -9.95 -30.09 29.22
N SER A 189 -11.20 -29.71 29.47
CA SER A 189 -11.81 -29.80 30.80
C SER A 189 -11.92 -31.27 31.24
N SER A 190 -11.78 -31.53 32.55
CA SER A 190 -11.76 -32.89 33.10
C SER A 190 -13.16 -33.48 33.33
N LYS A 191 -14.21 -32.82 32.83
CA LYS A 191 -15.58 -33.33 32.82
C LYS A 191 -15.90 -33.81 31.40
N LYS A 192 -16.18 -35.10 31.26
CA LYS A 192 -16.87 -35.60 30.06
C LYS A 192 -18.21 -34.86 29.94
N CYS A 193 -18.60 -34.53 28.71
CA CYS A 193 -20.02 -34.40 28.41
C CYS A 193 -20.57 -35.83 28.34
N ASP A 194 -21.42 -36.21 29.29
CA ASP A 194 -22.07 -37.52 29.31
C ASP A 194 -23.07 -37.59 28.14
N GLY A 195 -22.77 -38.38 27.12
CA GLY A 195 -23.56 -38.39 25.88
C GLY A 195 -23.06 -39.23 24.71
N PHE A 196 -22.10 -40.15 24.90
CA PHE A 196 -21.72 -41.14 23.90
C PHE A 196 -21.29 -42.47 24.55
N GLU A 197 -22.23 -43.42 24.60
CA GLU A 197 -21.90 -44.84 24.58
C GLU A 197 -21.79 -45.30 23.12
N GLY A 198 -20.88 -46.22 22.81
CA GLY A 198 -20.57 -46.61 21.42
C GLY A 198 -19.52 -47.71 21.27
N ASP A 199 -19.36 -48.53 22.31
CA ASP A 199 -18.49 -49.71 22.43
C ASP A 199 -16.98 -49.58 22.12
N ALA A 200 -16.24 -50.62 22.49
CA ALA A 200 -14.78 -50.62 22.56
C ALA A 200 -14.13 -51.92 22.04
N SER A 201 -12.79 -51.97 22.09
CA SER A 201 -11.90 -53.07 21.67
C SER A 201 -11.73 -53.20 20.13
N ASP A 202 -10.63 -53.75 19.60
CA ASP A 202 -9.49 -54.40 20.26
C ASP A 202 -8.18 -54.23 19.43
N ARG A 203 -7.02 -54.26 20.11
CA ARG A 203 -5.63 -54.41 19.58
C ARG A 203 -5.07 -53.30 18.67
N GLY A 204 -3.77 -53.04 18.62
CA GLY A 204 -2.68 -53.54 19.48
C GLY A 204 -1.35 -53.72 18.75
N GLY A 205 -0.45 -52.72 18.85
CA GLY A 205 0.93 -52.74 18.33
C GLY A 205 1.07 -52.73 16.80
N ASP A 206 2.26 -52.61 16.22
CA ASP A 206 3.51 -51.94 16.65
C ASP A 206 4.54 -52.04 15.51
N THR A 207 5.37 -51.02 15.25
CA THR A 207 6.62 -51.08 14.42
C THR A 207 6.47 -51.51 12.92
N GLU A 208 7.41 -51.32 11.98
CA GLU A 208 8.60 -50.48 11.84
C GLU A 208 8.98 -50.26 10.34
N THR A 209 9.30 -49.02 9.93
CA THR A 209 10.09 -48.70 8.70
C THR A 209 9.50 -49.15 7.32
N ARG A 210 10.03 -48.83 6.10
CA ARG A 210 11.31 -48.26 5.63
C ARG A 210 11.20 -47.70 4.18
N ARG A 211 11.93 -46.60 3.89
CA ARG A 211 12.56 -46.14 2.60
C ARG A 211 11.93 -46.40 1.20
N GLY A 212 12.08 -45.40 0.31
CA GLY A 212 11.93 -45.48 -1.17
C GLY A 212 10.56 -44.98 -1.67
N GLY A 213 10.40 -44.27 -2.79
CA GLY A 213 11.29 -44.04 -3.96
C GLY A 213 11.12 -45.15 -5.01
N GLU A 214 10.94 -44.90 -6.31
CA GLU A 214 10.87 -43.66 -7.11
C GLU A 214 10.25 -44.04 -8.50
N GLU A 215 9.72 -43.06 -9.26
CA GLU A 215 9.46 -43.10 -10.72
C GLU A 215 8.67 -44.24 -11.46
N ASP A 216 7.50 -43.84 -12.01
CA ASP A 216 7.21 -43.76 -13.47
C ASP A 216 6.44 -44.87 -14.27
N LYS A 217 5.72 -44.37 -15.30
CA LYS A 217 5.10 -45.03 -16.49
C LYS A 217 3.80 -45.86 -16.34
N ALA A 218 3.13 -46.02 -17.48
CA ALA A 218 1.78 -46.58 -17.68
C ALA A 218 1.69 -47.37 -18.99
N CYS A 219 0.65 -48.21 -19.16
CA CYS A 219 -0.15 -48.35 -20.40
C CYS A 219 -1.34 -49.34 -20.25
N ASP A 220 -2.20 -49.30 -21.26
CA ASP A 220 -3.44 -50.06 -21.55
C ASP A 220 -3.40 -51.60 -21.33
N GLY A 221 -4.49 -52.36 -21.23
CA GLY A 221 -5.94 -52.09 -21.39
C GLY A 221 -6.75 -53.41 -21.57
N VAL A 222 -7.77 -53.42 -22.46
CA VAL A 222 -8.47 -54.60 -23.10
C VAL A 222 -9.91 -55.00 -22.66
N PHE A 223 -10.88 -54.53 -23.47
CA PHE A 223 -12.09 -55.17 -24.06
C PHE A 223 -13.34 -55.71 -23.30
N SER A 224 -14.47 -55.59 -24.03
CA SER A 224 -15.86 -56.10 -23.82
C SER A 224 -16.12 -57.29 -24.83
N PRO A 225 -17.33 -57.88 -25.08
CA PRO A 225 -18.71 -57.32 -25.19
C PRO A 225 -19.74 -58.13 -24.33
N CYS A 226 -21.07 -58.34 -24.59
CA CYS A 226 -21.98 -58.11 -25.72
C CYS A 226 -23.49 -58.07 -25.30
N LEU A 227 -24.42 -58.23 -26.25
CA LEU A 227 -25.90 -58.17 -26.13
C LEU A 227 -26.61 -59.28 -26.96
N PRO A 228 -27.94 -59.44 -26.82
CA PRO A 228 -28.84 -59.59 -27.99
C PRO A 228 -30.06 -58.62 -27.95
N LEU A 229 -30.92 -58.65 -28.98
CA LEU A 229 -31.91 -57.58 -29.30
C LEU A 229 -33.24 -58.08 -29.92
N SER A 230 -34.37 -57.43 -29.63
CA SER A 230 -35.49 -57.18 -30.57
C SER A 230 -36.56 -56.21 -29.99
N VAL A 231 -37.29 -55.29 -30.65
CA VAL A 231 -37.52 -54.81 -32.06
C VAL A 231 -38.95 -55.09 -32.59
N SER A 232 -39.78 -54.13 -33.07
CA SER A 232 -39.75 -52.65 -32.97
C SER A 232 -41.11 -51.89 -33.20
N PRO A 233 -41.82 -51.97 -34.36
CA PRO A 233 -42.39 -50.73 -34.96
C PRO A 233 -43.88 -50.85 -35.45
N PRO A 234 -44.45 -49.96 -36.31
CA PRO A 234 -43.97 -48.68 -36.87
C PRO A 234 -44.96 -47.48 -36.84
N LEU A 235 -44.45 -46.25 -37.01
CA LEU A 235 -44.71 -45.38 -38.20
C LEU A 235 -43.97 -44.02 -38.10
N GLU A 236 -43.46 -43.54 -39.23
CA GLU A 236 -42.81 -42.23 -39.48
C GLU A 236 -43.78 -41.30 -40.27
N PRO A 237 -43.44 -40.08 -40.81
CA PRO A 237 -42.13 -39.42 -40.88
C PRO A 237 -42.06 -37.87 -40.75
N THR A 238 -40.83 -37.37 -40.96
CA THR A 238 -40.39 -36.01 -41.31
C THR A 238 -39.87 -35.09 -40.19
N ARG A 239 -39.17 -34.02 -40.63
CA ARG A 239 -37.94 -33.49 -40.03
C ARG A 239 -37.86 -31.99 -40.32
N ASN A 240 -37.44 -31.16 -39.35
CA ASN A 240 -36.46 -30.07 -39.50
C ASN A 240 -36.39 -29.14 -38.28
N GLY A 241 -35.22 -28.51 -38.08
CA GLY A 241 -35.14 -27.19 -37.42
C GLY A 241 -34.56 -27.14 -36.01
N ASN A 242 -33.23 -27.02 -35.94
CA ASN A 242 -32.41 -26.54 -34.81
C ASN A 242 -33.13 -25.77 -33.68
N ASP A 243 -32.97 -26.22 -32.43
CA ASP A 243 -32.68 -25.30 -31.32
C ASP A 243 -31.92 -26.00 -30.17
N PRO A 244 -30.83 -25.42 -29.63
CA PRO A 244 -30.14 -25.94 -28.45
C PRO A 244 -30.83 -25.47 -27.16
N VAL A 245 -31.37 -26.41 -26.39
CA VAL A 245 -32.10 -26.11 -25.14
C VAL A 245 -31.17 -25.64 -24.02
N ALA A 246 -30.96 -24.32 -23.98
CA ALA A 246 -30.87 -23.49 -22.78
C ALA A 246 -30.13 -24.03 -21.53
N LEU A 247 -28.83 -24.32 -21.63
CA LEU A 247 -27.95 -24.60 -20.47
C LEU A 247 -26.97 -23.44 -20.17
N LEU A 248 -27.47 -22.20 -20.29
CA LEU A 248 -26.83 -20.98 -19.77
C LEU A 248 -27.76 -20.36 -18.71
N GLY A 249 -27.62 -20.84 -17.47
CA GLY A 249 -28.23 -20.23 -16.29
C GLY A 249 -27.71 -18.81 -16.04
N VAL A 250 -28.34 -18.08 -15.12
CA VAL A 250 -27.93 -16.71 -14.78
C VAL A 250 -26.60 -16.75 -14.02
N ILE A 251 -25.61 -15.99 -14.49
CA ILE A 251 -24.34 -15.76 -13.78
C ILE A 251 -24.43 -14.41 -13.05
N PRO A 252 -24.36 -14.36 -11.71
CA PRO A 252 -24.49 -13.13 -10.92
C PRO A 252 -23.17 -12.33 -10.86
N SER A 253 -23.28 -11.02 -10.62
CA SER A 253 -22.17 -10.07 -10.52
C SER A 253 -22.13 -9.34 -9.17
N VAL A 254 -20.98 -9.40 -8.50
CA VAL A 254 -20.83 -9.10 -7.06
C VAL A 254 -21.30 -7.69 -6.66
N VAL A 255 -21.08 -6.68 -7.50
CA VAL A 255 -21.17 -5.26 -7.09
C VAL A 255 -22.60 -4.75 -6.95
N LEU A 256 -23.52 -5.21 -7.80
CA LEU A 256 -24.95 -4.89 -7.70
C LEU A 256 -25.71 -5.98 -6.92
N LEU A 257 -25.18 -7.20 -6.83
CA LEU A 257 -25.84 -8.33 -6.17
C LEU A 257 -25.30 -8.65 -4.76
N GLY A 258 -24.35 -7.92 -4.19
CA GLY A 258 -23.99 -8.08 -2.78
C GLY A 258 -25.21 -7.91 -1.86
N PRO A 259 -25.81 -6.70 -1.79
CA PRO A 259 -27.07 -6.50 -1.07
C PRO A 259 -28.24 -7.24 -1.74
N LEU A 260 -28.28 -7.25 -3.07
CA LEU A 260 -29.47 -7.65 -3.82
C LEU A 260 -29.64 -9.18 -3.92
N ALA A 261 -28.56 -9.97 -3.83
CA ALA A 261 -28.63 -11.42 -3.65
C ALA A 261 -28.84 -11.85 -2.19
N ILE A 262 -28.39 -11.06 -1.21
CA ILE A 262 -28.82 -11.25 0.20
C ILE A 262 -30.34 -11.07 0.28
N ILE A 263 -30.88 -10.00 -0.31
CA ILE A 263 -32.33 -9.79 -0.43
C ILE A 263 -33.01 -10.91 -1.25
N ALA A 264 -32.39 -11.42 -2.31
CA ALA A 264 -32.93 -12.55 -3.08
C ALA A 264 -32.97 -13.87 -2.30
N ALA A 265 -31.96 -14.14 -1.46
CA ALA A 265 -31.89 -15.31 -0.59
C ALA A 265 -32.89 -15.21 0.58
N LEU A 266 -33.15 -14.00 1.08
CA LEU A 266 -34.19 -13.73 2.09
C LEU A 266 -35.61 -13.78 1.52
N PHE A 267 -35.81 -13.42 0.25
CA PHE A 267 -37.13 -13.36 -0.40
C PHE A 267 -37.21 -14.16 -1.72
N PRO A 268 -36.90 -15.48 -1.72
CA PRO A 268 -36.79 -16.27 -2.95
C PRO A 268 -38.10 -16.35 -3.74
N GLY A 269 -39.26 -16.32 -3.07
CA GLY A 269 -40.57 -16.29 -3.74
C GLY A 269 -40.84 -14.99 -4.52
N VAL A 270 -40.25 -13.87 -4.10
CA VAL A 270 -40.31 -12.59 -4.84
C VAL A 270 -39.42 -12.68 -6.08
N PHE A 271 -38.20 -13.19 -5.92
CA PHE A 271 -37.23 -13.28 -7.03
C PHE A 271 -37.60 -14.36 -8.05
N ALA A 272 -38.22 -15.47 -7.65
CA ALA A 272 -38.79 -16.44 -8.58
C ALA A 272 -39.91 -15.81 -9.44
N ARG A 273 -40.83 -15.06 -8.82
CA ARG A 273 -41.88 -14.32 -9.54
C ARG A 273 -41.30 -13.24 -10.44
N MET A 274 -40.26 -12.52 -9.99
CA MET A 274 -39.56 -11.52 -10.80
C MET A 274 -38.83 -12.17 -11.99
N ALA A 275 -38.18 -13.33 -11.82
CA ALA A 275 -37.51 -14.04 -12.92
C ALA A 275 -38.51 -14.53 -13.99
N ILE A 276 -39.71 -14.94 -13.59
CA ILE A 276 -40.80 -15.29 -14.51
C ILE A 276 -41.28 -14.04 -15.28
N GLY A 277 -41.51 -12.92 -14.59
CA GLY A 277 -41.92 -11.65 -15.21
C GLY A 277 -40.86 -11.04 -16.15
N MET A 278 -39.59 -11.09 -15.75
CA MET A 278 -38.46 -10.50 -16.47
C MET A 278 -37.94 -11.37 -17.64
N LYS A 279 -38.67 -12.41 -18.08
CA LYS A 279 -38.36 -13.24 -19.27
C LYS A 279 -38.11 -12.38 -20.54
N ARG A 280 -38.79 -11.22 -20.61
CA ARG A 280 -38.71 -10.19 -21.66
C ARG A 280 -37.51 -9.23 -21.54
N TRP A 281 -36.71 -9.29 -20.47
CA TRP A 281 -35.62 -8.34 -20.15
C TRP A 281 -34.24 -8.99 -20.03
N ARG A 282 -34.14 -10.27 -20.43
CA ARG A 282 -32.93 -11.09 -20.26
C ARG A 282 -31.73 -10.55 -21.03
N ALA A 283 -31.91 -9.84 -22.15
CA ALA A 283 -30.77 -9.26 -22.87
C ALA A 283 -30.22 -8.04 -22.13
N PHE A 284 -31.10 -7.13 -21.68
CA PHE A 284 -30.70 -5.94 -20.91
C PHE A 284 -29.96 -6.33 -19.63
N LEU A 285 -30.53 -7.23 -18.81
CA LEU A 285 -29.96 -7.59 -17.51
C LEU A 285 -28.58 -8.27 -17.63
N VAL A 286 -28.37 -9.12 -18.64
CA VAL A 286 -27.07 -9.76 -18.89
C VAL A 286 -26.02 -8.73 -19.31
N VAL A 287 -26.37 -7.81 -20.21
CA VAL A 287 -25.44 -6.76 -20.69
C VAL A 287 -25.09 -5.77 -19.58
N ALA A 288 -26.09 -5.32 -18.81
CA ALA A 288 -25.88 -4.45 -17.66
C ALA A 288 -24.98 -5.11 -16.60
N SER A 289 -25.16 -6.41 -16.33
CA SER A 289 -24.31 -7.20 -15.44
C SER A 289 -22.87 -7.32 -15.95
N ILE A 290 -22.66 -7.60 -17.24
CA ILE A 290 -21.33 -7.67 -17.86
C ILE A 290 -20.63 -6.31 -17.78
N ASN A 291 -21.29 -5.23 -18.21
CA ASN A 291 -20.69 -3.89 -18.20
C ASN A 291 -20.36 -3.43 -16.76
N SER A 292 -21.25 -3.68 -15.79
CA SER A 292 -21.01 -3.42 -14.36
C SER A 292 -19.78 -4.17 -13.82
N THR A 293 -19.67 -5.46 -14.16
CA THR A 293 -18.56 -6.32 -13.72
C THR A 293 -17.24 -5.85 -14.31
N LEU A 294 -17.22 -5.59 -15.62
CA LEU A 294 -16.05 -5.07 -16.32
C LEU A 294 -15.65 -3.69 -15.79
N ALA A 295 -16.60 -2.83 -15.42
CA ALA A 295 -16.32 -1.50 -14.88
C ALA A 295 -15.65 -1.54 -13.50
N LEU A 296 -16.10 -2.41 -12.60
CA LEU A 296 -15.40 -2.65 -11.33
C LEU A 296 -14.04 -3.28 -11.57
N VAL A 297 -13.95 -4.33 -12.41
CA VAL A 297 -12.67 -4.99 -12.69
C VAL A 297 -11.68 -3.99 -13.28
N TYR A 298 -12.13 -3.11 -14.19
CA TYR A 298 -11.32 -2.03 -14.73
C TYR A 298 -10.89 -1.05 -13.63
N TRP A 299 -11.80 -0.53 -12.82
CA TRP A 299 -11.48 0.35 -11.69
C TRP A 299 -10.45 -0.26 -10.71
N LEU A 300 -10.58 -1.54 -10.39
CA LEU A 300 -9.66 -2.28 -9.51
C LEU A 300 -8.29 -2.59 -10.13
N VAL A 301 -8.13 -2.54 -11.47
CA VAL A 301 -6.88 -2.93 -12.13
C VAL A 301 -6.26 -1.87 -13.04
N GLN A 302 -6.93 -0.75 -13.31
CA GLN A 302 -6.51 0.27 -14.28
C GLN A 302 -5.10 0.81 -13.98
N GLU A 303 -4.74 0.96 -12.71
CA GLU A 303 -3.41 1.39 -12.26
C GLU A 303 -2.29 0.38 -12.58
N TYR A 304 -2.64 -0.89 -12.72
CA TYR A 304 -1.73 -1.98 -13.09
C TYR A 304 -1.74 -2.30 -14.60
N LEU A 305 -2.63 -1.67 -15.38
CA LEU A 305 -2.67 -1.88 -16.83
C LEU A 305 -1.53 -1.11 -17.53
N PRO A 306 -0.93 -1.67 -18.61
CA PRO A 306 0.07 -0.96 -19.39
C PRO A 306 -0.48 0.35 -19.97
N ALA A 307 0.31 1.44 -19.90
CA ALA A 307 -0.04 2.75 -20.46
C ALA A 307 -0.09 2.73 -22.02
N ARG A 308 -1.15 2.12 -22.55
CA ARG A 308 -1.46 1.96 -23.98
C ARG A 308 -2.91 2.40 -24.21
N TRP A 309 -3.21 2.96 -25.38
CA TRP A 309 -4.55 3.46 -25.71
C TRP A 309 -5.66 2.44 -25.40
N ALA A 310 -5.43 1.16 -25.72
CA ALA A 310 -6.37 0.05 -25.54
C ALA A 310 -6.74 -0.24 -24.07
N PHE A 311 -5.98 0.27 -23.11
CA PHE A 311 -6.25 0.14 -21.67
C PHE A 311 -6.64 1.47 -21.01
N GLY A 312 -6.70 2.58 -21.76
CA GLY A 312 -7.19 3.85 -21.26
C GLY A 312 -8.71 3.95 -21.21
N LEU A 313 -9.23 4.84 -20.36
CA LEU A 313 -10.66 4.97 -20.06
C LEU A 313 -11.54 5.13 -21.31
N LYS A 314 -11.06 5.83 -22.36
CA LYS A 314 -11.76 5.95 -23.64
C LYS A 314 -11.89 4.62 -24.40
N ALA A 315 -10.84 3.82 -24.50
CA ALA A 315 -10.93 2.49 -25.12
C ALA A 315 -11.79 1.53 -24.30
N PHE A 316 -11.68 1.57 -22.97
CA PHE A 316 -12.56 0.82 -22.09
C PHE A 316 -14.04 1.19 -22.29
N THR A 317 -14.35 2.49 -22.41
CA THR A 317 -15.71 2.98 -22.69
C THR A 317 -16.20 2.54 -24.09
N ILE A 318 -15.31 2.50 -25.10
CA ILE A 318 -15.61 1.91 -26.41
C ILE A 318 -15.97 0.42 -26.26
N TYR A 319 -15.21 -0.37 -25.47
CA TYR A 319 -15.53 -1.79 -25.26
C TYR A 319 -16.90 -1.99 -24.60
N LEU A 320 -17.23 -1.23 -23.56
CA LEU A 320 -18.56 -1.28 -22.94
C LEU A 320 -19.69 -0.87 -23.89
N THR A 321 -19.45 0.12 -24.75
CA THR A 321 -20.40 0.59 -25.77
C THR A 321 -20.59 -0.47 -26.88
N VAL A 322 -19.52 -1.15 -27.30
CA VAL A 322 -19.58 -2.27 -28.26
C VAL A 322 -20.32 -3.48 -27.66
N ILE A 323 -20.09 -3.82 -26.39
CA ILE A 323 -20.84 -4.87 -25.69
C ILE A 323 -22.33 -4.50 -25.61
N ALA A 324 -22.65 -3.23 -25.34
CA ALA A 324 -24.03 -2.73 -25.35
C ALA A 324 -24.68 -2.83 -26.74
N ALA A 325 -23.95 -2.49 -27.81
CA ALA A 325 -24.44 -2.60 -29.19
C ALA A 325 -24.63 -4.05 -29.66
N ILE A 326 -23.73 -4.96 -29.29
CA ILE A 326 -23.89 -6.41 -29.49
C ILE A 326 -25.12 -6.91 -28.71
N GLY A 327 -25.30 -6.42 -27.48
CA GLY A 327 -26.48 -6.64 -26.66
C GLY A 327 -27.78 -6.20 -27.33
N LEU A 328 -27.82 -5.00 -27.90
CA LEU A 328 -28.96 -4.46 -28.64
C LEU A 328 -29.30 -5.31 -29.88
N LEU A 329 -28.29 -5.75 -30.64
CA LEU A 329 -28.47 -6.66 -31.78
C LEU A 329 -28.97 -8.05 -31.33
N TRP A 330 -28.49 -8.55 -30.19
CA TRP A 330 -28.96 -9.80 -29.61
C TRP A 330 -30.41 -9.70 -29.13
N SER A 331 -30.77 -8.63 -28.40
CA SER A 331 -32.16 -8.32 -27.99
C SER A 331 -33.08 -8.24 -29.21
N GLY A 332 -32.73 -7.43 -30.22
CA GLY A 332 -33.53 -7.28 -31.43
C GLY A 332 -33.64 -8.57 -32.27
N ARG A 333 -32.70 -9.52 -32.17
CA ARG A 333 -32.84 -10.86 -32.78
C ARG A 333 -33.69 -11.81 -31.92
N ARG A 334 -33.45 -11.82 -30.60
CA ARG A 334 -34.19 -12.61 -29.60
C ARG A 334 -35.68 -12.27 -29.61
N TYR A 335 -36.01 -10.99 -29.54
CA TYR A 335 -37.39 -10.50 -29.55
C TYR A 335 -38.13 -10.90 -30.84
N ARG A 336 -37.49 -10.81 -32.01
CA ARG A 336 -38.10 -11.23 -33.28
C ARG A 336 -38.36 -12.75 -33.39
N ARG A 337 -37.51 -13.59 -32.78
CA ARG A 337 -37.80 -15.04 -32.66
C ARG A 337 -38.97 -15.29 -31.72
N MET A 338 -38.89 -14.72 -30.50
CA MET A 338 -39.95 -14.81 -29.50
C MET A 338 -41.32 -14.37 -30.02
N VAL A 339 -41.39 -13.27 -30.80
CA VAL A 339 -42.64 -12.78 -31.43
C VAL A 339 -43.11 -13.66 -32.62
N ALA A 340 -42.22 -14.44 -33.23
CA ALA A 340 -42.59 -15.43 -34.24
C ALA A 340 -43.12 -16.74 -33.62
N GLU A 341 -42.62 -17.11 -32.44
CA GLU A 341 -43.08 -18.24 -31.62
C GLU A 341 -44.40 -17.94 -30.89
N ASP A 342 -44.52 -16.75 -30.30
CA ASP A 342 -45.63 -16.30 -29.47
C ASP A 342 -45.90 -14.80 -29.68
N ALA A 343 -46.93 -14.50 -30.46
CA ALA A 343 -47.34 -13.12 -30.79
C ALA A 343 -47.73 -12.30 -29.55
N SER A 344 -48.14 -12.95 -28.45
CA SER A 344 -48.49 -12.27 -27.19
C SER A 344 -47.28 -11.59 -26.54
N LEU A 345 -46.06 -11.89 -26.97
CA LEU A 345 -44.84 -11.19 -26.54
C LEU A 345 -44.72 -9.77 -27.11
N THR A 346 -45.58 -9.38 -28.07
CA THR A 346 -45.80 -7.97 -28.46
C THR A 346 -46.81 -7.23 -27.58
N ASN A 347 -47.58 -7.93 -26.74
CA ASN A 347 -48.60 -7.32 -25.90
C ASN A 347 -47.98 -6.39 -24.85
N VAL A 348 -48.74 -5.31 -24.58
CA VAL A 348 -48.49 -4.31 -23.54
C VAL A 348 -47.96 -4.94 -22.23
N PRO A 349 -46.92 -4.36 -21.59
CA PRO A 349 -46.35 -4.89 -20.36
C PRO A 349 -47.38 -5.15 -19.26
N GLY A 350 -47.21 -6.26 -18.55
CA GLY A 350 -48.11 -6.64 -17.46
C GLY A 350 -47.98 -5.70 -16.25
N LYS A 351 -49.03 -5.59 -15.42
CA LYS A 351 -48.95 -4.79 -14.17
C LYS A 351 -47.76 -5.20 -13.29
N THR A 352 -47.47 -6.49 -13.20
CA THR A 352 -46.32 -7.05 -12.47
C THR A 352 -44.97 -6.68 -13.09
N GLU A 353 -44.88 -6.66 -14.41
CA GLU A 353 -43.69 -6.22 -15.16
C GLU A 353 -43.41 -4.73 -14.90
N ILE A 354 -44.45 -3.88 -14.99
CA ILE A 354 -44.36 -2.44 -14.74
C ILE A 354 -43.96 -2.13 -13.30
N TRP A 355 -44.56 -2.78 -12.31
CA TRP A 355 -44.17 -2.58 -10.90
C TRP A 355 -42.74 -3.08 -10.61
N SER A 356 -42.28 -4.14 -11.27
CA SER A 356 -40.89 -4.62 -11.15
C SER A 356 -39.90 -3.61 -11.72
N LEU A 357 -40.20 -3.05 -12.90
CA LEU A 357 -39.41 -2.02 -13.56
C LEU A 357 -39.39 -0.71 -12.76
N ALA A 358 -40.54 -0.26 -12.27
CA ALA A 358 -40.66 0.90 -11.39
C ALA A 358 -39.83 0.73 -10.09
N GLY A 359 -39.85 -0.46 -9.49
CA GLY A 359 -39.02 -0.78 -8.32
C GLY A 359 -37.52 -0.74 -8.64
N LEU A 360 -37.10 -1.27 -9.78
CA LEU A 360 -35.70 -1.23 -10.23
C LEU A 360 -35.23 0.20 -10.56
N SER A 361 -36.07 1.01 -11.21
CA SER A 361 -35.78 2.43 -11.45
C SER A 361 -35.76 3.26 -10.16
N ALA A 362 -36.66 2.99 -9.21
CA ALA A 362 -36.64 3.66 -7.90
C ALA A 362 -35.37 3.29 -7.11
N PHE A 363 -34.96 2.01 -7.11
CA PHE A 363 -33.71 1.56 -6.50
C PHE A 363 -32.47 2.19 -7.15
N ALA A 364 -32.43 2.27 -8.49
CA ALA A 364 -31.34 2.95 -9.21
C ALA A 364 -31.30 4.46 -8.91
N GLY A 365 -32.47 5.11 -8.84
CA GLY A 365 -32.58 6.52 -8.45
C GLY A 365 -32.13 6.79 -7.02
N LEU A 366 -32.55 5.96 -6.06
CA LEU A 366 -32.08 6.02 -4.68
C LEU A 366 -30.57 5.74 -4.55
N SER A 367 -30.03 4.83 -5.36
CA SER A 367 -28.58 4.57 -5.40
C SER A 367 -27.82 5.78 -5.94
N ALA A 368 -28.32 6.44 -6.99
CA ALA A 368 -27.72 7.68 -7.52
C ALA A 368 -27.82 8.84 -6.52
N LEU A 369 -28.93 8.98 -5.80
CA LEU A 369 -29.10 9.96 -4.73
C LEU A 369 -28.20 9.68 -3.52
N PHE A 370 -28.00 8.41 -3.16
CA PHE A 370 -27.07 8.01 -2.10
C PHE A 370 -25.62 8.34 -2.48
N VAL A 371 -25.20 8.03 -3.70
CA VAL A 371 -23.89 8.44 -4.24
C VAL A 371 -23.75 9.96 -4.25
N ALA A 372 -24.78 10.71 -4.63
CA ALA A 372 -24.78 12.18 -4.62
C ALA A 372 -24.90 12.82 -3.21
N TRP A 373 -25.10 12.02 -2.16
CA TRP A 373 -25.05 12.47 -0.76
C TRP A 373 -23.65 12.23 -0.17
N PHE A 374 -22.99 11.13 -0.53
CA PHE A 374 -21.66 10.77 -0.03
C PHE A 374 -20.48 11.26 -0.90
N ALA A 375 -20.73 11.72 -2.12
CA ALA A 375 -19.77 12.47 -2.94
C ALA A 375 -20.05 13.97 -2.84
N ASP A 376 -18.99 14.78 -2.76
CA ASP A 376 -19.11 16.23 -2.79
C ASP A 376 -19.81 16.74 -4.06
N TRP A 377 -20.54 17.85 -3.93
CA TRP A 377 -21.60 18.29 -4.85
C TRP A 377 -21.11 18.85 -6.22
N GLN A 378 -19.93 18.45 -6.70
CA GLN A 378 -19.33 18.88 -7.98
C GLN A 378 -19.71 17.95 -9.16
N TRP A 379 -21.02 17.76 -9.37
CA TRP A 379 -21.63 16.74 -10.24
C TRP A 379 -21.42 16.87 -11.78
N ARG A 380 -20.37 17.55 -12.27
CA ARG A 380 -20.26 17.94 -13.70
C ARG A 380 -19.11 17.37 -14.52
N THR A 381 -18.08 16.76 -13.93
CA THR A 381 -16.90 16.28 -14.68
C THR A 381 -16.50 14.83 -14.37
N ASN A 382 -16.30 14.48 -13.09
CA ASN A 382 -15.54 13.30 -12.69
C ASN A 382 -16.38 12.13 -12.16
N LEU A 383 -17.29 11.58 -12.99
CA LEU A 383 -17.90 10.27 -12.70
C LEU A 383 -16.94 9.15 -13.10
N GLU A 384 -16.26 8.56 -12.12
CA GLU A 384 -15.38 7.39 -12.31
C GLU A 384 -16.17 6.07 -12.48
N PRO A 385 -15.59 5.05 -13.14
CA PRO A 385 -16.09 3.68 -13.04
C PRO A 385 -16.00 3.17 -11.59
N PRO A 386 -16.90 2.29 -11.12
CA PRO A 386 -18.12 1.82 -11.79
C PRO A 386 -19.34 2.73 -11.61
N LEU A 387 -19.23 3.82 -10.84
CA LEU A 387 -20.34 4.74 -10.53
C LEU A 387 -20.95 5.37 -11.80
N ARG A 388 -20.10 5.69 -12.78
CA ARG A 388 -20.48 6.12 -14.12
C ARG A 388 -21.38 5.09 -14.82
N GLU A 389 -20.97 3.82 -14.86
CA GLU A 389 -21.74 2.76 -15.49
C GLU A 389 -23.05 2.46 -14.76
N PHE A 390 -23.05 2.49 -13.42
CA PHE A 390 -24.30 2.39 -12.65
C PHE A 390 -25.26 3.53 -12.98
N THR A 391 -24.75 4.76 -13.14
CA THR A 391 -25.54 5.91 -13.57
C THR A 391 -26.12 5.72 -14.98
N PHE A 392 -25.31 5.26 -15.94
CA PHE A 392 -25.78 4.96 -17.30
C PHE A 392 -26.82 3.83 -17.33
N ILE A 393 -26.63 2.76 -16.54
CA ILE A 393 -27.58 1.65 -16.39
C ILE A 393 -28.88 2.13 -15.72
N GLY A 394 -28.79 3.03 -14.73
CA GLY A 394 -29.94 3.65 -14.07
C GLY A 394 -30.77 4.53 -15.03
N ILE A 395 -30.12 5.39 -15.80
CA ILE A 395 -30.75 6.19 -16.87
C ILE A 395 -31.43 5.28 -17.90
N ALA A 396 -30.73 4.23 -18.36
CA ALA A 396 -31.26 3.27 -19.31
C ALA A 396 -32.48 2.50 -18.76
N MET A 397 -32.46 2.09 -17.49
CA MET A 397 -33.60 1.46 -16.82
C MET A 397 -34.78 2.44 -16.69
N LEU A 398 -34.53 3.71 -16.33
CA LEU A 398 -35.56 4.74 -16.21
C LEU A 398 -36.24 5.01 -17.55
N VAL A 399 -35.49 5.24 -18.63
CA VAL A 399 -36.05 5.48 -19.97
C VAL A 399 -36.84 4.26 -20.46
N ALA A 400 -36.34 3.04 -20.24
CA ALA A 400 -37.04 1.82 -20.61
C ALA A 400 -38.33 1.59 -19.78
N THR A 401 -38.35 2.00 -18.51
CA THR A 401 -39.52 1.97 -17.63
C THR A 401 -40.56 3.01 -18.04
N LEU A 402 -40.14 4.24 -18.39
CA LEU A 402 -41.02 5.26 -18.95
C LEU A 402 -41.64 4.80 -20.28
N TYR A 403 -40.88 4.12 -21.14
CA TYR A 403 -41.40 3.52 -22.37
C TYR A 403 -42.44 2.41 -22.07
N ALA A 404 -42.18 1.53 -21.10
CA ALA A 404 -43.14 0.51 -20.68
C ALA A 404 -44.44 1.12 -20.13
N GLY A 405 -44.32 2.20 -19.32
CA GLY A 405 -45.46 2.98 -18.83
C GLY A 405 -46.25 3.67 -19.94
N TYR A 406 -45.56 4.28 -20.92
CA TYR A 406 -46.18 4.87 -22.10
C TYR A 406 -46.98 3.83 -22.91
N ARG A 407 -46.40 2.65 -23.16
CA ARG A 407 -47.11 1.53 -23.83
C ARG A 407 -48.29 1.00 -23.02
N TYR A 408 -48.25 1.10 -21.69
CA TYR A 408 -49.38 0.76 -20.81
C TYR A 408 -50.52 1.78 -20.87
N LEU A 409 -50.20 3.08 -20.89
CA LEU A 409 -51.19 4.15 -20.98
C LEU A 409 -51.83 4.22 -22.37
N THR A 410 -51.06 3.99 -23.43
CA THR A 410 -51.53 4.03 -24.84
C THR A 410 -52.20 2.75 -25.33
N ARG A 411 -52.44 1.76 -24.45
CA ARG A 411 -53.00 0.43 -24.77
C ARG A 411 -54.37 0.41 -25.48
N SER A 412 -55.09 1.52 -25.52
CA SER A 412 -56.35 1.69 -26.26
C SER A 412 -56.14 2.07 -27.73
N ALA A 413 -55.09 2.85 -28.03
CA ALA A 413 -54.68 3.17 -29.41
C ALA A 413 -54.00 2.00 -30.14
N ASP A 414 -53.83 0.88 -29.43
CA ASP A 414 -53.27 -0.39 -29.89
C ASP A 414 -54.32 -1.33 -30.52
N LEU A 415 -55.62 -1.05 -30.33
CA LEU A 415 -56.73 -1.87 -30.82
C LEU A 415 -57.11 -1.52 -32.26
N ALA A 416 -57.67 -2.49 -32.98
CA ALA A 416 -58.35 -2.23 -34.25
C ALA A 416 -59.68 -1.45 -34.02
N PRO A 417 -60.29 -0.85 -35.07
CA PRO A 417 -61.50 -0.03 -34.93
C PRO A 417 -62.74 -0.75 -34.36
N ASP A 418 -62.75 -2.08 -34.39
CA ASP A 418 -63.77 -2.97 -33.80
C ASP A 418 -63.45 -3.40 -32.35
N GLY A 419 -62.32 -2.94 -31.79
CA GLY A 419 -61.82 -3.29 -30.47
C GLY A 419 -60.95 -4.55 -30.42
N THR A 420 -60.65 -5.20 -31.55
CA THR A 420 -59.87 -6.45 -31.58
C THR A 420 -58.35 -6.23 -31.47
N PRO A 421 -57.58 -7.24 -31.01
CA PRO A 421 -56.12 -7.19 -31.02
C PRO A 421 -55.54 -7.37 -32.43
N VAL A 422 -54.49 -6.61 -32.77
CA VAL A 422 -53.80 -6.70 -34.06
C VAL A 422 -52.68 -7.76 -34.00
N ASP A 423 -52.74 -8.79 -34.84
CA ASP A 423 -51.89 -10.01 -34.79
C ASP A 423 -50.38 -9.78 -34.70
N ARG A 424 -49.84 -8.75 -35.38
CA ARG A 424 -48.41 -8.41 -35.33
C ARG A 424 -48.20 -6.90 -35.39
N ARG A 425 -47.29 -6.38 -34.57
CA ARG A 425 -46.85 -4.97 -34.60
C ARG A 425 -45.33 -4.84 -34.55
N LEU A 426 -44.77 -3.88 -35.28
CA LEU A 426 -43.41 -3.40 -35.06
C LEU A 426 -43.37 -2.47 -33.82
N SER A 427 -43.42 -3.06 -32.63
CA SER A 427 -43.04 -2.38 -31.38
C SER A 427 -41.57 -2.65 -31.09
N LEU A 428 -40.83 -1.65 -30.61
CA LEU A 428 -39.56 -1.92 -29.91
C LEU A 428 -39.87 -2.66 -28.59
N SER A 429 -38.95 -3.52 -28.15
CA SER A 429 -39.01 -4.09 -26.80
C SER A 429 -38.40 -3.14 -25.78
N GLY A 430 -38.89 -3.18 -24.53
CA GLY A 430 -38.34 -2.34 -23.46
C GLY A 430 -36.84 -2.57 -23.24
N GLU A 431 -36.38 -3.83 -23.30
CA GLU A 431 -34.94 -4.15 -23.26
C GLU A 431 -34.15 -3.55 -24.44
N SER A 432 -34.72 -3.46 -25.65
CA SER A 432 -34.09 -2.78 -26.78
C SER A 432 -34.02 -1.27 -26.58
N VAL A 433 -35.04 -0.65 -25.99
CA VAL A 433 -35.03 0.78 -25.65
C VAL A 433 -33.93 1.07 -24.61
N GLY A 434 -33.87 0.30 -23.52
CA GLY A 434 -32.82 0.44 -22.50
C GLY A 434 -31.42 0.21 -23.06
N LEU A 435 -31.23 -0.81 -23.89
CA LEU A 435 -29.93 -1.07 -24.54
C LEU A 435 -29.53 0.04 -25.52
N ALA A 436 -30.48 0.62 -26.25
CA ALA A 436 -30.23 1.78 -27.10
C ALA A 436 -29.86 3.02 -26.27
N THR A 437 -30.53 3.27 -25.14
CA THR A 437 -30.13 4.33 -24.20
C THR A 437 -28.72 4.09 -23.65
N LEU A 438 -28.35 2.86 -23.31
CA LEU A 438 -27.01 2.53 -22.81
C LEU A 438 -25.91 2.80 -23.86
N VAL A 439 -26.17 2.45 -25.13
CA VAL A 439 -25.28 2.77 -26.26
C VAL A 439 -25.19 4.29 -26.48
N LEU A 440 -26.31 5.02 -26.38
CA LEU A 440 -26.33 6.48 -26.49
C LEU A 440 -25.55 7.15 -25.36
N CYS A 441 -25.71 6.73 -24.09
CA CYS A 441 -24.91 7.26 -22.98
C CYS A 441 -23.40 7.04 -23.19
N GLY A 442 -23.00 5.84 -23.65
CA GLY A 442 -21.61 5.55 -23.99
C GLY A 442 -21.07 6.41 -25.14
N PHE A 443 -21.86 6.62 -26.20
CA PHE A 443 -21.48 7.48 -27.32
C PHE A 443 -21.43 8.97 -26.93
N THR A 444 -22.42 9.46 -26.17
CA THR A 444 -22.43 10.83 -25.64
C THR A 444 -21.23 11.07 -24.73
N PHE A 445 -20.83 10.11 -23.88
CA PHE A 445 -19.59 10.23 -23.10
C PHE A 445 -18.34 10.31 -24.00
N LEU A 446 -18.27 9.50 -25.06
CA LEU A 446 -17.14 9.51 -26.00
C LEU A 446 -17.05 10.79 -26.85
N VAL A 447 -18.17 11.48 -27.10
CA VAL A 447 -18.23 12.72 -27.89
C VAL A 447 -18.11 13.97 -27.00
N ALA A 448 -18.78 14.00 -25.83
CA ALA A 448 -18.68 15.11 -24.88
C ALA A 448 -17.36 15.09 -24.08
N GLY A 449 -16.75 13.91 -23.92
CA GLY A 449 -15.41 13.74 -23.37
C GLY A 449 -14.33 14.19 -24.36
N GLY A 450 -14.25 15.50 -24.62
CA GLY A 450 -13.18 16.16 -25.37
C GLY A 450 -11.78 15.88 -24.78
N SER A 451 -10.74 16.30 -25.50
CA SER A 451 -9.28 16.33 -25.18
C SER A 451 -8.60 15.11 -24.53
N GLN A 452 -9.16 14.48 -23.48
CA GLN A 452 -8.58 13.44 -22.62
C GLN A 452 -8.23 12.10 -23.31
N GLY A 453 -7.28 12.12 -24.24
CA GLY A 453 -6.49 10.97 -24.66
C GLY A 453 -5.22 10.85 -23.81
N PRO A 454 -4.49 9.72 -23.86
CA PRO A 454 -3.36 9.47 -22.97
C PRO A 454 -2.04 10.17 -23.39
N VAL A 455 -2.08 11.49 -23.64
CA VAL A 455 -0.91 12.38 -23.76
C VAL A 455 -1.25 13.80 -23.30
N ALA A 456 -0.66 14.22 -22.18
CA ALA A 456 -0.05 15.54 -22.01
C ALA A 456 1.05 15.41 -20.93
N VAL A 457 2.09 16.23 -21.04
CA VAL A 457 3.15 16.43 -20.03
C VAL A 457 3.07 17.90 -19.70
N GLY A 458 2.85 18.24 -18.43
CA GLY A 458 2.61 19.62 -17.98
C GLY A 458 3.87 20.48 -18.04
N THR A 459 4.28 20.88 -19.24
CA THR A 459 5.32 21.89 -19.45
C THR A 459 4.90 23.23 -18.83
N GLU A 460 5.86 24.12 -18.66
CA GLU A 460 5.75 25.34 -17.84
C GLU A 460 4.74 26.40 -18.33
N THR A 461 3.92 26.08 -19.33
CA THR A 461 2.97 26.99 -20.01
C THR A 461 1.54 26.46 -20.02
N GLY A 462 1.08 25.89 -18.90
CA GLY A 462 -0.33 25.97 -18.50
C GLY A 462 -1.35 25.18 -19.33
N ASP A 463 -1.08 23.93 -19.71
CA ASP A 463 -2.14 22.99 -20.13
C ASP A 463 -3.08 22.72 -18.93
N ALA A 464 -4.19 23.45 -18.85
CA ALA A 464 -5.19 23.32 -17.78
C ALA A 464 -5.90 21.94 -17.78
N ASP A 465 -5.89 21.23 -18.91
CA ASP A 465 -6.47 19.89 -19.07
C ASP A 465 -5.53 18.75 -18.59
N ALA A 466 -4.31 19.04 -18.13
CA ALA A 466 -3.31 18.01 -17.84
C ALA A 466 -3.55 17.31 -16.48
N ILE A 467 -3.97 16.03 -16.52
CA ILE A 467 -4.10 15.19 -15.31
C ILE A 467 -2.72 14.75 -14.81
N GLY A 468 -2.14 15.53 -13.89
CA GLY A 468 -0.87 15.22 -13.24
C GLY A 468 -0.34 16.35 -12.34
N PRO A 469 0.90 16.22 -11.82
CA PRO A 469 1.61 17.33 -11.19
C PRO A 469 1.84 18.48 -12.18
N ARG A 470 1.67 19.72 -11.74
CA ARG A 470 1.86 20.94 -12.54
C ARG A 470 2.71 21.92 -11.75
N LEU A 471 3.85 22.33 -12.33
CA LEU A 471 4.67 23.39 -11.77
C LEU A 471 3.91 24.73 -11.79
N VAL A 472 3.81 25.38 -10.63
CA VAL A 472 3.09 26.64 -10.39
C VAL A 472 4.05 27.80 -10.25
N SER A 473 5.18 27.59 -9.57
CA SER A 473 6.28 28.57 -9.50
C SER A 473 7.62 27.89 -9.25
N ALA A 474 8.70 28.58 -9.62
CA ALA A 474 10.08 28.21 -9.34
C ALA A 474 10.89 29.49 -9.08
N HIS A 475 11.50 29.62 -7.89
CA HIS A 475 12.28 30.80 -7.52
C HIS A 475 13.45 30.42 -6.59
N ALA A 476 14.45 31.30 -6.50
CA ALA A 476 15.51 31.21 -5.50
C ALA A 476 15.15 32.07 -4.29
N VAL A 477 15.34 31.53 -3.08
CA VAL A 477 15.27 32.27 -1.82
C VAL A 477 16.71 32.43 -1.33
N GLU A 478 17.29 33.60 -1.57
CA GLU A 478 18.67 33.92 -1.14
C GLU A 478 18.73 34.20 0.36
N ALA A 479 19.71 33.60 1.03
CA ALA A 479 19.95 33.81 2.45
C ALA A 479 20.61 35.17 2.69
N TYR A 480 20.09 35.94 3.63
CA TYR A 480 20.74 37.14 4.18
C TYR A 480 20.56 37.23 5.70
N GLU A 481 21.47 37.97 6.33
CA GLU A 481 21.33 38.43 7.70
C GLU A 481 21.12 39.96 7.72
N LEU A 482 20.56 40.48 8.82
CA LEU A 482 20.38 41.92 9.01
C LEU A 482 21.50 42.48 9.88
N ASP A 483 22.35 43.34 9.30
CA ASP A 483 23.39 44.06 10.03
C ASP A 483 23.06 45.57 10.04
N GLU A 484 22.93 46.15 11.23
CA GLU A 484 22.37 47.49 11.50
C GLU A 484 21.07 47.83 10.72
N GLY A 485 20.31 46.82 10.29
CA GLY A 485 19.08 46.97 9.49
C GLY A 485 19.27 46.94 7.97
N GLN A 486 20.50 46.80 7.47
CA GLN A 486 20.82 46.53 6.07
C GLN A 486 20.83 45.01 5.81
N LYS A 487 20.52 44.59 4.57
CA LYS A 487 20.50 43.16 4.18
C LYS A 487 21.87 42.73 3.66
N GLU A 488 22.58 41.92 4.44
CA GLU A 488 23.89 41.37 4.05
C GLU A 488 23.74 39.94 3.50
N PRO A 489 24.02 39.70 2.19
CA PRO A 489 23.85 38.39 1.58
C PRO A 489 24.89 37.38 2.07
N ILE A 490 24.45 36.18 2.47
CA ILE A 490 25.33 35.15 3.02
C ILE A 490 26.25 34.59 1.93
N ARG A 491 27.55 34.91 2.00
CA ARG A 491 28.60 34.46 1.06
C ARG A 491 29.03 33.02 1.31
N ALA A 492 28.10 32.10 1.13
CA ALA A 492 28.27 30.67 1.33
C ALA A 492 27.55 29.85 0.23
N GLU A 493 27.61 28.54 0.36
CA GLU A 493 26.96 27.55 -0.50
C GLU A 493 26.28 26.52 0.41
N VAL A 494 24.99 26.24 0.19
CA VAL A 494 24.24 25.21 0.94
C VAL A 494 24.58 23.84 0.35
N LEU A 495 25.22 22.98 1.13
CA LEU A 495 25.71 21.67 0.68
C LEU A 495 24.99 20.50 1.36
N SER A 496 24.39 20.72 2.53
CA SER A 496 23.53 19.73 3.15
C SER A 496 22.17 19.65 2.46
N GLY A 497 21.40 18.60 2.75
CA GLY A 497 19.95 18.64 2.54
C GLY A 497 19.29 19.74 3.39
N VAL A 498 18.16 20.26 2.91
CA VAL A 498 17.39 21.31 3.59
C VAL A 498 16.25 20.68 4.39
N VAL A 499 16.30 20.74 5.72
CA VAL A 499 15.20 20.25 6.57
C VAL A 499 14.15 21.33 6.77
N VAL A 500 12.89 20.98 6.53
CA VAL A 500 11.73 21.87 6.71
C VAL A 500 10.99 21.47 7.98
N THR A 501 10.60 22.44 8.81
CA THR A 501 9.74 22.20 9.98
C THR A 501 8.91 23.45 10.27
N GLY A 502 7.59 23.37 10.03
CA GLY A 502 6.71 24.52 10.13
C GLY A 502 7.07 25.60 9.12
N ASP A 503 7.22 26.83 9.60
CA ASP A 503 7.60 28.04 8.86
C ASP A 503 9.13 28.23 8.75
N ARG A 504 9.93 27.15 8.86
CA ARG A 504 11.39 27.24 8.99
C ARG A 504 12.15 26.20 8.19
N LEU A 505 13.28 26.65 7.63
CA LEU A 505 14.29 25.83 6.95
C LEU A 505 15.55 25.72 7.82
N TYR A 506 16.21 24.57 7.82
CA TYR A 506 17.44 24.29 8.57
C TYR A 506 18.46 23.59 7.67
N PHE A 507 19.68 24.12 7.59
CA PHE A 507 20.71 23.58 6.70
C PHE A 507 22.14 23.98 7.10
N GLY A 508 23.09 23.19 6.60
CA GLY A 508 24.53 23.41 6.67
C GLY A 508 25.09 24.06 5.41
N MET A 509 26.13 24.87 5.60
CA MET A 509 26.79 25.65 4.56
C MET A 509 28.31 25.57 4.62
N ARG A 510 28.96 25.77 3.46
CA ARG A 510 30.40 26.06 3.32
C ARG A 510 30.58 27.53 2.91
N ASN A 511 31.48 28.25 3.56
CA ASN A 511 31.79 29.64 3.19
C ASN A 511 32.48 29.71 1.81
N VAL A 512 32.20 30.73 1.01
CA VAL A 512 32.84 30.93 -0.30
C VAL A 512 34.08 31.81 -0.14
N GLY A 513 35.23 31.33 -0.62
CA GLY A 513 36.50 32.06 -0.61
C GLY A 513 37.28 32.03 0.71
N PHE A 514 36.71 31.50 1.79
CA PHE A 514 37.34 31.39 3.11
C PHE A 514 37.05 30.03 3.75
N PRO A 515 37.96 29.47 4.56
CA PRO A 515 37.72 28.21 5.26
C PRO A 515 36.59 28.33 6.30
N GLY A 516 35.89 27.22 6.53
CA GLY A 516 34.82 27.09 7.52
C GLY A 516 33.41 27.01 6.92
N GLY A 517 32.43 26.88 7.80
CA GLY A 517 31.02 26.74 7.46
C GLY A 517 30.09 27.53 8.38
N ARG A 518 28.79 27.32 8.16
CA ARG A 518 27.69 27.85 8.99
C ARG A 518 26.60 26.78 9.12
N LEU A 519 25.95 26.74 10.27
CA LEU A 519 24.67 26.06 10.50
C LEU A 519 23.64 27.15 10.78
N ALA A 520 22.49 27.13 10.08
CA ALA A 520 21.51 28.22 10.20
C ALA A 520 20.06 27.74 10.15
N CYS A 521 19.17 28.63 10.59
CA CYS A 521 17.73 28.57 10.38
C CYS A 521 17.28 29.77 9.56
N MET A 522 16.50 29.54 8.50
CA MET A 522 16.05 30.56 7.55
C MET A 522 14.53 30.55 7.39
N ASN A 523 13.94 31.71 7.16
CA ASN A 523 12.54 31.85 6.76
C ASN A 523 12.35 31.46 5.27
N PRO A 524 11.44 30.53 4.92
CA PRO A 524 11.24 30.02 3.56
C PRO A 524 10.54 30.99 2.60
N GLU A 525 9.93 32.06 3.11
CA GLU A 525 9.24 33.09 2.32
C GLU A 525 10.15 34.31 2.09
N THR A 526 10.95 34.71 3.08
CA THR A 526 11.74 35.94 3.02
C THR A 526 13.22 35.75 2.69
N GLY A 527 13.83 34.61 3.04
CA GLY A 527 15.30 34.40 2.99
C GLY A 527 16.09 34.96 4.18
N GLU A 528 15.41 35.51 5.18
CA GLU A 528 16.05 36.02 6.39
C GLU A 528 16.55 34.88 7.29
N LEU A 529 17.80 34.96 7.76
CA LEU A 529 18.31 34.06 8.79
C LEU A 529 17.68 34.40 10.16
N ILE A 530 16.77 33.54 10.61
CA ILE A 530 16.13 33.60 11.94
C ILE A 530 17.18 33.38 13.04
N TRP A 531 18.14 32.50 12.79
CA TRP A 531 19.38 32.39 13.58
C TRP A 531 20.51 31.77 12.76
N ALA A 532 21.75 32.13 13.09
CA ALA A 532 22.97 31.44 12.66
C ALA A 532 23.74 30.95 13.90
N PHE A 533 24.30 29.74 13.82
CA PHE A 533 25.12 29.19 14.90
C PHE A 533 26.41 30.01 15.05
N ARG A 534 26.76 30.34 16.30
CA ARG A 534 27.76 31.39 16.60
C ARG A 534 29.18 30.88 16.87
N GLU A 535 29.35 29.56 17.05
CA GLU A 535 30.70 28.99 17.15
C GLU A 535 31.36 28.89 15.77
N LYS A 536 32.69 28.86 15.74
CA LYS A 536 33.42 28.58 14.50
C LYS A 536 33.21 27.12 14.11
N LEU A 537 32.63 26.92 12.93
CA LEU A 537 32.45 25.61 12.31
C LEU A 537 33.43 25.41 11.15
N LYS A 538 33.87 24.16 10.96
CA LYS A 538 34.33 23.62 9.67
C LYS A 538 33.17 23.62 8.65
N PRO A 539 33.39 23.39 7.35
CA PRO A 539 32.31 23.27 6.37
C PRO A 539 31.23 22.28 6.83
N VAL A 540 29.95 22.62 6.65
CA VAL A 540 28.84 21.81 7.17
C VAL A 540 28.12 21.11 6.02
N PHE A 541 28.51 19.86 5.77
CA PHE A 541 27.84 18.95 4.82
C PHE A 541 26.70 18.16 5.47
N CYS A 542 26.74 17.99 6.79
CA CYS A 542 25.74 17.25 7.56
C CYS A 542 24.34 17.84 7.39
N THR A 543 23.44 17.06 6.80
CA THR A 543 21.99 17.35 6.83
C THR A 543 21.53 17.36 8.29
N PRO A 544 20.99 18.48 8.81
CA PRO A 544 20.56 18.56 10.20
C PRO A 544 19.50 17.51 10.53
N THR A 545 19.54 16.94 11.73
CA THR A 545 18.50 16.00 12.20
C THR A 545 17.78 16.60 13.39
N ILE A 546 16.45 16.66 13.33
CA ILE A 546 15.61 17.30 14.35
C ILE A 546 14.81 16.25 15.13
N ALA A 547 14.90 16.29 16.46
CA ALA A 547 14.07 15.51 17.37
C ALA A 547 13.93 16.21 18.74
N ASP A 548 12.80 16.06 19.42
CA ASP A 548 12.54 16.61 20.77
C ASP A 548 12.87 18.11 20.95
N GLY A 549 12.67 18.92 19.91
CA GLY A 549 13.00 20.37 19.91
C GLY A 549 14.50 20.69 19.81
N LYS A 550 15.34 19.67 19.61
CA LYS A 550 16.78 19.75 19.39
C LYS A 550 17.13 19.45 17.93
N LEU A 551 18.23 20.05 17.47
CA LEU A 551 18.84 19.83 16.17
C LEU A 551 20.25 19.28 16.39
N PHE A 552 20.56 18.16 15.74
CA PHE A 552 21.86 17.49 15.76
C PHE A 552 22.53 17.65 14.40
N CYS A 553 23.79 18.07 14.36
CA CYS A 553 24.51 18.35 13.12
C CYS A 553 26.03 18.26 13.35
N GLY A 554 26.77 17.70 12.41
CA GLY A 554 28.22 17.57 12.45
C GLY A 554 28.94 18.52 11.49
N GLU A 555 30.23 18.73 11.75
CA GLU A 555 31.11 19.53 10.89
C GLU A 555 32.16 18.67 10.16
N GLY A 556 32.71 19.25 9.08
CA GLY A 556 33.79 18.66 8.28
C GLY A 556 33.32 17.98 6.99
N LEU A 557 34.32 17.62 6.19
CA LEU A 557 34.30 16.77 4.99
C LEU A 557 35.44 15.73 5.14
N HIS A 558 35.51 14.69 4.31
CA HIS A 558 36.57 13.65 4.26
C HIS A 558 38.03 14.03 4.65
N GLU A 559 38.49 15.27 4.44
CA GLU A 559 39.86 15.74 4.76
C GLU A 559 40.00 16.38 6.17
N ASP A 560 38.89 16.64 6.87
CA ASP A 560 38.84 17.39 8.13
C ASP A 560 39.01 16.48 9.37
N THR A 561 40.15 16.57 10.06
CA THR A 561 40.34 15.96 11.40
C THR A 561 39.73 16.80 12.53
N ASP A 562 39.67 16.25 13.74
CA ASP A 562 39.28 16.95 14.99
C ASP A 562 37.88 17.59 14.94
N CYS A 563 36.93 16.94 14.25
CA CYS A 563 35.57 17.43 14.08
C CYS A 563 34.68 17.23 15.31
N ARG A 564 33.48 17.81 15.23
CA ARG A 564 32.51 17.91 16.32
C ARG A 564 31.08 17.66 15.84
N LEU A 565 30.35 16.83 16.58
CA LEU A 565 28.89 16.76 16.50
C LEU A 565 28.26 17.68 17.54
N PHE A 566 27.43 18.61 17.09
CA PHE A 566 26.73 19.59 17.90
C PHE A 566 25.29 19.18 18.16
N CYS A 567 24.74 19.72 19.26
CA CYS A 567 23.31 19.74 19.52
C CYS A 567 22.90 21.16 19.90
N VAL A 568 21.90 21.71 19.22
CA VAL A 568 21.37 23.07 19.44
C VAL A 568 19.85 23.05 19.57
N ASN A 569 19.28 24.09 20.18
CA ASN A 569 17.83 24.25 20.28
C ASN A 569 17.27 24.76 18.94
N VAL A 570 16.25 24.08 18.41
CA VAL A 570 15.62 24.38 17.10
C VAL A 570 15.07 25.81 17.04
N ALA A 571 14.60 26.34 18.18
CA ALA A 571 13.97 27.66 18.26
C ALA A 571 14.93 28.83 18.03
N ASP A 572 16.16 28.77 18.57
CA ASP A 572 17.07 29.92 18.71
C ASP A 572 18.55 29.65 18.40
N GLY A 573 18.91 28.42 18.02
CA GLY A 573 20.27 28.02 17.65
C GLY A 573 21.28 27.94 18.79
N LYS A 574 20.88 28.14 20.06
CA LYS A 574 21.83 28.03 21.19
C LYS A 574 22.19 26.56 21.48
N PRO A 575 23.42 26.25 21.94
CA PRO A 575 23.79 24.89 22.38
C PRO A 575 22.79 24.27 23.36
N ALA A 576 22.49 22.98 23.15
CA ALA A 576 21.55 22.18 23.92
C ALA A 576 22.21 20.96 24.62
N TRP A 577 23.53 20.85 24.51
CA TRP A 577 24.42 20.05 25.36
C TRP A 577 25.45 20.99 26.01
N GLY A 578 26.16 20.53 27.05
CA GLY A 578 27.20 21.32 27.70
C GLY A 578 28.50 21.44 26.89
N GLU A 579 28.82 20.42 26.09
CA GLU A 579 29.95 20.35 25.16
C GLU A 579 29.50 19.57 23.91
N PRO A 580 30.07 19.83 22.72
CA PRO A 580 29.87 18.99 21.53
C PRO A 580 30.68 17.68 21.63
N ILE A 581 30.23 16.63 20.94
CA ILE A 581 30.95 15.35 20.88
C ILE A 581 32.11 15.50 19.92
N LYS A 582 33.34 15.33 20.41
CA LYS A 582 34.59 15.45 19.63
C LYS A 582 34.98 14.09 19.03
N THR A 583 35.35 14.10 17.75
CA THR A 583 35.83 12.96 16.96
C THR A 583 37.23 13.25 16.41
N VAL A 584 37.98 12.22 16.04
CA VAL A 584 39.30 12.37 15.40
C VAL A 584 39.16 12.64 13.90
N SER A 585 38.14 12.03 13.28
CA SER A 585 37.77 12.15 11.87
C SER A 585 36.45 12.95 11.72
N HIS A 586 36.02 13.20 10.48
CA HIS A 586 34.91 14.10 10.13
C HIS A 586 33.52 13.58 10.49
N THR A 587 32.52 14.46 10.50
CA THR A 587 31.13 14.15 10.87
C THR A 587 30.13 14.64 9.82
N GLU A 588 30.37 14.29 8.55
CA GLU A 588 29.64 14.85 7.40
C GLU A 588 28.26 14.24 7.14
N GLY A 589 28.00 13.01 7.60
CA GLY A 589 26.72 12.35 7.39
C GLY A 589 25.66 12.70 8.44
N ALA A 590 24.39 12.68 8.04
CA ALA A 590 23.27 12.97 8.92
C ALA A 590 23.16 11.93 10.07
N PRO A 591 23.00 12.36 11.33
CA PRO A 591 22.65 11.46 12.43
C PRO A 591 21.27 10.82 12.25
N ALA A 592 21.06 9.63 12.81
CA ALA A 592 19.73 9.04 12.99
C ALA A 592 19.32 9.08 14.47
N VAL A 593 18.04 9.35 14.75
CA VAL A 593 17.48 9.34 16.11
C VAL A 593 16.48 8.21 16.25
N ALA A 594 16.65 7.35 17.26
CA ALA A 594 15.65 6.35 17.65
C ALA A 594 15.76 6.02 19.15
N GLY A 595 14.62 5.86 19.84
CA GLY A 595 14.58 5.41 21.24
C GLY A 595 15.33 6.31 22.24
N GLY A 596 15.47 7.61 21.95
CA GLY A 596 16.29 8.55 22.74
C GLY A 596 17.80 8.45 22.50
N LYS A 597 18.24 7.58 21.58
CA LYS A 597 19.63 7.48 21.11
C LYS A 597 19.81 8.23 19.80
N LEU A 598 21.03 8.73 19.62
CA LEU A 598 21.55 9.38 18.42
C LEU A 598 22.67 8.50 17.86
N PHE A 599 22.56 8.05 16.60
CA PHE A 599 23.57 7.25 15.92
C PHE A 599 24.14 8.10 14.79
N PHE A 600 25.46 8.30 14.74
CA PHE A 600 26.05 9.18 13.72
C PHE A 600 27.35 8.60 13.12
N PRO A 601 27.61 8.90 11.83
CA PRO A 601 28.84 8.55 11.14
C PRO A 601 29.97 9.49 11.55
N ALA A 602 31.19 8.95 11.64
CA ALA A 602 32.35 9.64 12.18
C ALA A 602 33.65 9.30 11.43
N GLY A 603 33.58 8.99 10.13
CA GLY A 603 34.75 8.63 9.31
C GLY A 603 35.51 7.44 9.89
N ASP A 604 36.79 7.62 10.22
CA ASP A 604 37.67 6.60 10.86
C ASP A 604 37.30 6.26 12.31
N ASP A 605 36.51 7.12 12.98
CA ASP A 605 35.89 6.76 14.26
C ASP A 605 34.72 5.78 14.07
N GLY A 606 34.32 5.50 12.82
CA GLY A 606 33.28 4.55 12.45
C GLY A 606 31.88 5.10 12.76
N VAL A 607 31.15 4.44 13.65
CA VAL A 607 29.82 4.87 14.08
C VAL A 607 29.74 4.99 15.59
N ILE A 608 29.24 6.13 16.07
CA ILE A 608 29.06 6.42 17.49
C ILE A 608 27.57 6.48 17.80
N ALA A 609 27.17 5.85 18.91
CA ALA A 609 25.88 6.08 19.54
C ALA A 609 26.04 7.00 20.76
N ALA A 610 25.10 7.93 20.94
CA ALA A 610 25.06 8.85 22.07
C ALA A 610 23.63 9.06 22.60
N ASP A 611 23.48 9.52 23.84
CA ASP A 611 22.21 9.96 24.39
C ASP A 611 21.81 11.35 23.84
N THR A 612 20.57 11.50 23.33
CA THR A 612 20.11 12.77 22.72
C THR A 612 19.99 13.92 23.72
N LYS A 613 19.85 13.64 25.02
CA LYS A 613 19.64 14.66 26.05
C LYS A 613 20.96 15.28 26.50
N THR A 614 22.03 14.48 26.62
CA THR A 614 23.32 14.91 27.20
C THR A 614 24.51 14.90 26.25
N GLY A 615 24.45 14.16 25.13
CA GLY A 615 25.61 13.94 24.24
C GLY A 615 26.58 12.86 24.74
N ASN A 616 26.27 12.16 25.83
CA ASN A 616 27.13 11.10 26.34
C ASN A 616 27.18 9.92 25.35
N ARG A 617 28.37 9.60 24.84
CA ARG A 617 28.65 8.40 24.03
C ARG A 617 28.28 7.13 24.81
N LEU A 618 27.37 6.34 24.25
CA LEU A 618 26.86 5.08 24.78
C LEU A 618 27.71 3.90 24.30
N TRP A 619 28.00 3.85 23.00
CA TRP A 619 28.89 2.88 22.37
C TRP A 619 29.55 3.46 21.11
N GLN A 620 30.58 2.78 20.61
CA GLN A 620 31.25 3.12 19.37
C GLN A 620 31.71 1.86 18.64
N PHE A 621 31.45 1.78 17.34
CA PHE A 621 31.84 0.68 16.47
C PHE A 621 32.93 1.13 15.50
N LYS A 622 34.15 0.58 15.66
CA LYS A 622 35.36 0.91 14.87
C LYS A 622 35.71 -0.12 13.79
N GLY A 623 34.76 -0.97 13.38
CA GLY A 623 34.94 -1.86 12.23
C GLY A 623 35.24 -3.33 12.52
N GLY A 624 35.49 -3.71 13.77
CA GLY A 624 35.72 -5.11 14.17
C GLY A 624 37.08 -5.30 14.83
N LYS A 625 37.66 -6.51 14.70
CA LYS A 625 38.99 -6.84 15.25
C LYS A 625 40.12 -6.77 14.22
N ASP A 626 39.82 -7.01 12.95
CA ASP A 626 40.84 -7.40 11.97
C ASP A 626 41.03 -6.36 10.85
N VAL A 627 40.04 -5.49 10.60
CA VAL A 627 40.10 -4.35 9.67
C VAL A 627 39.28 -3.19 10.27
N GLY A 628 39.74 -1.95 10.08
CA GLY A 628 38.96 -0.75 10.41
C GLY A 628 37.74 -0.57 9.51
N ILE A 629 36.88 0.39 9.85
CA ILE A 629 35.76 0.81 8.98
C ILE A 629 35.76 2.33 8.88
N HIS A 630 35.43 2.82 7.69
CA HIS A 630 35.24 4.23 7.42
C HIS A 630 33.77 4.47 7.07
N VAL A 631 33.09 5.36 7.79
CA VAL A 631 31.66 5.61 7.59
C VAL A 631 31.39 7.10 7.48
N ASP A 632 31.13 7.54 6.25
CA ASP A 632 30.61 8.87 5.92
C ASP A 632 29.07 8.88 5.95
N ALA A 633 28.45 7.79 5.49
CA ALA A 633 27.04 7.72 5.15
C ALA A 633 26.13 7.75 6.39
N ALA A 634 25.00 8.48 6.29
CA ALA A 634 23.98 8.52 7.34
C ALA A 634 23.45 7.10 7.65
N PRO A 635 23.47 6.64 8.91
CA PRO A 635 22.98 5.31 9.28
C PRO A 635 21.46 5.23 9.17
N ALA A 636 20.94 4.09 8.70
CA ALA A 636 19.50 3.81 8.76
C ALA A 636 19.16 2.99 10.00
N VAL A 637 18.06 3.30 10.70
CA VAL A 637 17.66 2.59 11.92
C VAL A 637 16.26 1.98 11.75
N SER A 638 16.12 0.70 12.10
CA SER A 638 14.82 0.00 12.07
C SER A 638 14.77 -1.11 13.12
N GLY A 639 13.78 -1.05 14.02
CA GLY A 639 13.72 -1.92 15.19
C GLY A 639 14.98 -1.78 16.05
N ASN A 640 15.57 -2.92 16.44
CA ASN A 640 16.84 -2.97 17.18
C ASN A 640 18.09 -3.03 16.26
N ARG A 641 18.02 -2.50 15.03
CA ARG A 641 19.13 -2.55 14.06
C ARG A 641 19.51 -1.17 13.52
N VAL A 642 20.82 -0.88 13.55
CA VAL A 642 21.46 0.22 12.82
C VAL A 642 22.16 -0.37 11.59
N PHE A 643 21.87 0.13 10.40
CA PHE A 643 22.45 -0.31 9.13
C PHE A 643 23.38 0.78 8.59
N ILE A 644 24.61 0.40 8.28
CA ILE A 644 25.67 1.29 7.79
C ILE A 644 26.32 0.71 6.54
N GLY A 645 26.92 1.58 5.73
CA GLY A 645 27.76 1.24 4.58
C GLY A 645 29.19 1.77 4.78
N SER A 646 30.16 1.19 4.08
CA SER A 646 31.56 1.61 4.10
C SER A 646 32.13 1.68 2.68
N GLY A 647 32.96 2.70 2.44
CA GLY A 647 33.53 2.99 1.12
C GLY A 647 35.07 3.07 1.07
N LEU A 648 35.75 3.10 2.22
CA LEU A 648 37.21 3.04 2.35
C LEU A 648 37.60 1.87 3.27
N TYR A 649 38.77 1.26 3.03
CA TYR A 649 39.33 0.07 3.72
C TYR A 649 38.52 -1.23 3.60
N SER A 650 37.19 -1.17 3.61
CA SER A 650 36.30 -2.31 3.39
C SER A 650 35.00 -1.88 2.70
N PHE A 651 34.60 -2.61 1.67
CA PHE A 651 33.42 -2.31 0.85
C PHE A 651 32.22 -3.11 1.36
N VAL A 652 31.73 -2.75 2.56
CA VAL A 652 30.79 -3.57 3.32
C VAL A 652 29.51 -2.84 3.71
N ALA A 653 28.42 -3.61 3.76
CA ALA A 653 27.24 -3.32 4.56
C ALA A 653 27.39 -4.01 5.92
N VAL A 654 27.01 -3.34 7.01
CA VAL A 654 27.03 -3.90 8.37
C VAL A 654 25.72 -3.54 9.08
N ALA A 655 25.18 -4.49 9.84
CA ALA A 655 24.12 -4.22 10.82
C ALA A 655 24.65 -4.33 12.25
N LEU A 656 24.33 -3.34 13.09
CA LEU A 656 24.68 -3.26 14.50
C LEU A 656 23.43 -3.31 15.38
N ASP A 657 23.54 -3.89 16.57
CA ASP A 657 22.54 -3.80 17.64
C ASP A 657 22.42 -2.37 18.18
N THR A 658 21.19 -1.84 18.34
CA THR A 658 21.00 -0.43 18.75
C THR A 658 21.37 -0.15 20.21
N GLU A 659 21.30 -1.15 21.09
CA GLU A 659 21.61 -1.00 22.51
C GLU A 659 23.11 -1.16 22.79
N THR A 660 23.78 -2.09 22.10
CA THR A 660 25.18 -2.47 22.42
C THR A 660 26.21 -2.16 21.34
N GLY A 661 25.80 -1.72 20.14
CA GLY A 661 26.73 -1.48 19.01
C GLY A 661 27.42 -2.73 18.48
N LYS A 662 26.91 -3.93 18.83
CA LYS A 662 27.50 -5.20 18.43
C LYS A 662 27.11 -5.54 17.00
N GLU A 663 28.07 -5.95 16.20
CA GLU A 663 27.85 -6.50 14.86
C GLU A 663 26.92 -7.72 14.88
N LEU A 664 25.84 -7.63 14.11
CA LEU A 664 24.81 -8.66 13.92
C LEU A 664 25.06 -9.45 12.64
N TRP A 665 25.40 -8.74 11.56
CA TRP A 665 25.85 -9.31 10.28
C TRP A 665 26.72 -8.32 9.51
N ARG A 666 27.50 -8.83 8.57
CA ARG A 666 28.32 -8.07 7.61
C ARG A 666 28.25 -8.74 6.24
N THR A 667 28.16 -7.91 5.19
CA THR A 667 28.05 -8.34 3.80
C THR A 667 28.98 -7.52 2.92
N ASP A 668 29.82 -8.20 2.14
CA ASP A 668 30.68 -7.59 1.12
C ASP A 668 29.83 -7.15 -0.09
N LEU A 669 29.81 -5.84 -0.34
CA LEU A 669 29.01 -5.19 -1.38
C LEU A 669 29.67 -5.19 -2.77
N LYS A 670 30.96 -5.59 -2.86
CA LYS A 670 31.83 -5.57 -4.05
C LYS A 670 32.19 -4.19 -4.62
N LEU A 671 31.50 -3.13 -4.20
CA LEU A 671 31.70 -1.74 -4.59
C LEU A 671 31.52 -0.84 -3.36
N ARG A 672 32.12 0.35 -3.38
CA ARG A 672 32.14 1.30 -2.26
C ARG A 672 30.72 1.79 -1.97
N SER A 673 30.35 1.97 -0.69
CA SER A 673 29.05 2.50 -0.31
C SER A 673 29.20 3.78 0.50
N PHE A 674 29.04 4.92 -0.16
CA PHE A 674 28.99 6.25 0.45
C PHE A 674 27.55 6.82 0.53
N GLY A 675 26.60 6.23 -0.21
CA GLY A 675 25.18 6.57 -0.12
C GLY A 675 24.53 5.97 1.12
N ALA A 676 23.69 6.76 1.81
CA ALA A 676 22.96 6.29 2.99
C ALA A 676 22.03 5.10 2.63
N PRO A 677 22.07 3.99 3.40
CA PRO A 677 21.16 2.87 3.18
C PRO A 677 19.69 3.27 3.40
N PHE A 678 18.80 2.64 2.65
CA PHE A 678 17.35 2.80 2.77
C PHE A 678 16.73 1.51 3.30
N VAL A 679 15.86 1.57 4.32
CA VAL A 679 15.23 0.38 4.92
C VAL A 679 13.72 0.44 4.74
N LEU A 680 13.12 -0.62 4.19
CA LEU A 680 11.65 -0.69 4.04
C LEU A 680 11.11 -2.11 4.28
N GLY A 681 10.69 -2.36 5.51
CA GLY A 681 10.23 -3.67 6.00
C GLY A 681 11.41 -4.58 6.32
N LYS A 682 11.46 -5.77 5.69
CA LYS A 682 12.56 -6.75 5.83
C LYS A 682 13.71 -6.55 4.82
N SER A 683 13.71 -5.46 4.06
CA SER A 683 14.74 -5.20 3.05
C SER A 683 15.50 -3.92 3.38
N VAL A 684 16.83 -3.97 3.24
CA VAL A 684 17.71 -2.80 3.24
C VAL A 684 18.41 -2.68 1.89
N PHE A 685 18.46 -1.46 1.35
CA PHE A 685 18.93 -1.13 0.02
C PHE A 685 20.15 -0.21 0.11
N TYR A 686 21.21 -0.55 -0.62
CA TYR A 686 22.46 0.20 -0.68
C TYR A 686 22.70 0.71 -2.10
N GLY A 687 23.01 2.01 -2.22
CA GLY A 687 23.69 2.55 -3.38
C GLY A 687 25.19 2.29 -3.27
N VAL A 688 25.81 1.84 -4.36
CA VAL A 688 27.26 1.55 -4.41
C VAL A 688 27.90 1.97 -5.74
N GLY A 689 29.23 2.10 -5.75
CA GLY A 689 29.99 2.33 -6.99
C GLY A 689 31.50 2.50 -6.87
N THR A 690 32.11 2.89 -7.98
CA THR A 690 33.49 3.40 -8.11
C THR A 690 33.58 4.86 -7.65
N GLY A 691 34.80 5.38 -7.41
CA GLY A 691 34.96 6.78 -7.00
C GLY A 691 34.46 7.07 -5.58
N ASN A 692 33.95 8.27 -5.34
CA ASN A 692 33.49 8.77 -4.03
C ASN A 692 32.31 9.76 -4.17
N MET A 693 32.02 10.55 -3.11
CA MET A 693 30.95 11.54 -3.11
C MET A 693 31.13 12.70 -4.11
N VAL A 694 32.35 12.99 -4.57
CA VAL A 694 32.63 14.09 -5.52
C VAL A 694 33.03 13.64 -6.93
N ALA A 695 33.79 12.55 -7.10
CA ALA A 695 34.26 12.02 -8.39
C ALA A 695 33.78 10.58 -8.66
N ASP A 696 33.61 10.20 -9.93
CA ASP A 696 33.10 8.86 -10.32
C ASP A 696 34.17 7.75 -10.39
N VAL A 697 35.44 8.13 -10.56
CA VAL A 697 36.61 7.24 -10.53
C VAL A 697 37.71 7.88 -9.69
N HIS A 698 38.27 7.13 -8.76
CA HIS A 698 39.26 7.64 -7.81
C HIS A 698 40.64 7.72 -8.46
N HIS A 699 41.21 8.92 -8.58
CA HIS A 699 42.52 9.12 -9.23
C HIS A 699 43.70 8.62 -8.38
N TYR A 700 43.48 8.47 -7.07
CA TYR A 700 44.37 7.76 -6.15
C TYR A 700 43.89 6.31 -5.99
N PRO A 701 44.68 5.30 -6.41
CA PRO A 701 44.42 3.92 -6.07
C PRO A 701 44.77 3.66 -4.60
N GLU A 702 43.87 3.01 -3.88
CA GLU A 702 44.22 2.26 -2.66
C GLU A 702 45.06 1.02 -3.05
N GLU A 703 45.84 0.47 -2.11
CA GLU A 703 46.81 -0.59 -2.39
C GLU A 703 46.15 -1.82 -3.04
N GLY A 704 46.46 -2.05 -4.33
CA GLY A 704 46.00 -3.20 -5.11
C GLY A 704 44.97 -2.91 -6.21
N GLU A 705 44.38 -1.71 -6.28
CA GLU A 705 43.47 -1.36 -7.38
C GLU A 705 44.22 -0.79 -8.60
N SER A 706 43.88 -1.24 -9.81
CA SER A 706 44.37 -0.59 -11.05
C SER A 706 43.68 0.76 -11.28
N LYS A 707 44.42 1.70 -11.88
CA LYS A 707 43.88 2.97 -12.38
C LYS A 707 42.95 2.81 -13.59
N ASP A 708 42.98 1.63 -14.22
CA ASP A 708 42.24 1.32 -15.45
C ASP A 708 40.86 0.66 -15.20
N LYS A 709 40.24 0.92 -14.04
CA LYS A 709 38.86 0.48 -13.77
C LYS A 709 37.86 1.38 -14.47
N ASP A 710 37.05 0.80 -15.37
CA ASP A 710 35.82 1.41 -15.84
C ASP A 710 34.92 1.80 -14.67
N ALA A 711 34.14 2.88 -14.85
CA ALA A 711 33.13 3.29 -13.89
C ALA A 711 32.06 2.20 -13.69
N ALA A 712 31.59 2.04 -12.46
CA ALA A 712 30.53 1.09 -12.13
C ALA A 712 29.70 1.56 -10.94
N GLY A 713 28.45 1.12 -10.90
CA GLY A 713 27.57 1.25 -9.74
C GLY A 713 26.62 0.07 -9.63
N ALA A 714 25.89 0.01 -8.53
CA ALA A 714 24.74 -0.89 -8.41
C ALA A 714 23.75 -0.37 -7.37
N VAL A 715 22.53 -0.89 -7.41
CA VAL A 715 21.64 -0.97 -6.24
C VAL A 715 21.65 -2.40 -5.73
N VAL A 716 21.98 -2.58 -4.45
CA VAL A 716 22.06 -3.88 -3.78
C VAL A 716 20.97 -3.97 -2.73
N CYS A 717 20.13 -5.02 -2.78
CA CYS A 717 19.12 -5.30 -1.78
C CYS A 717 19.55 -6.48 -0.91
N LEU A 718 19.61 -6.27 0.41
CA LEU A 718 19.89 -7.30 1.40
C LEU A 718 18.63 -7.57 2.25
N ASP A 719 18.48 -8.80 2.72
CA ASP A 719 17.57 -9.12 3.82
C ASP A 719 18.08 -8.45 5.11
N ALA A 720 17.25 -7.63 5.73
CA ALA A 720 17.61 -6.81 6.88
C ALA A 720 17.93 -7.65 8.14
N ASP A 721 17.41 -8.88 8.22
CA ASP A 721 17.64 -9.74 9.38
C ASP A 721 18.96 -10.51 9.32
N THR A 722 19.39 -10.91 8.13
CA THR A 722 20.52 -11.82 7.89
C THR A 722 21.68 -11.21 7.09
N GLY A 723 21.48 -10.06 6.45
CA GLY A 723 22.47 -9.42 5.56
C GLY A 723 22.59 -10.06 4.18
N LYS A 724 21.88 -11.16 3.92
CA LYS A 724 22.00 -11.90 2.66
C LYS A 724 21.48 -11.08 1.48
N GLU A 725 22.27 -10.97 0.41
CA GLU A 725 21.83 -10.37 -0.85
C GLU A 725 20.62 -11.12 -1.42
N THR A 726 19.52 -10.40 -1.63
CA THR A 726 18.29 -10.92 -2.24
C THR A 726 18.19 -10.59 -3.72
N TRP A 727 18.72 -9.44 -4.13
CA TRP A 727 18.92 -9.05 -5.52
C TRP A 727 19.95 -7.92 -5.65
N ARG A 728 20.53 -7.81 -6.84
CA ARG A 728 21.43 -6.74 -7.28
C ARG A 728 21.00 -6.24 -8.65
N PHE A 729 21.15 -4.94 -8.88
CA PHE A 729 20.94 -4.31 -10.19
C PHE A 729 22.16 -3.45 -10.51
N ASP A 730 23.01 -3.94 -11.42
CA ASP A 730 24.25 -3.28 -11.82
C ASP A 730 24.02 -2.14 -12.83
N MET A 731 24.86 -1.10 -12.73
CA MET A 731 24.63 0.21 -13.34
C MET A 731 25.93 0.79 -13.92
N PRO A 732 25.88 1.60 -15.00
CA PRO A 732 27.10 2.00 -15.73
C PRO A 732 28.02 2.98 -15.00
N ARG A 733 27.54 3.65 -13.94
CA ARG A 733 28.29 4.63 -13.14
C ARG A 733 27.77 4.62 -11.70
N SER A 734 28.54 5.22 -10.79
CA SER A 734 28.31 5.13 -9.35
C SER A 734 26.95 5.65 -8.87
N VAL A 735 26.46 5.04 -7.78
CA VAL A 735 25.25 5.45 -7.03
C VAL A 735 25.64 5.72 -5.58
N HIS A 736 26.35 6.83 -5.35
CA HIS A 736 26.73 7.28 -4.02
C HIS A 736 25.72 8.22 -3.36
N THR A 737 24.57 8.45 -4.02
CA THR A 737 23.44 9.18 -3.43
C THR A 737 22.62 8.27 -2.53
N ALA A 738 21.95 8.84 -1.51
CA ALA A 738 20.98 8.10 -0.73
C ALA A 738 19.79 7.65 -1.61
N LEU A 739 19.28 6.44 -1.37
CA LEU A 739 18.14 5.89 -2.10
C LEU A 739 16.81 6.35 -1.48
N THR A 740 15.76 6.43 -2.29
CA THR A 740 14.37 6.59 -1.81
C THR A 740 13.46 5.52 -2.40
N GLY A 741 12.23 5.37 -1.91
CA GLY A 741 11.35 4.31 -2.41
C GLY A 741 9.92 4.35 -1.88
N ASP A 742 9.07 3.58 -2.54
CA ASP A 742 7.63 3.48 -2.29
C ASP A 742 7.19 2.00 -2.09
N ALA A 743 5.88 1.75 -2.08
CA ALA A 743 5.33 0.40 -1.93
C ALA A 743 5.81 -0.61 -2.99
N PHE A 744 6.12 -0.14 -4.20
CA PHE A 744 6.47 -0.88 -5.42
C PHE A 744 7.94 -0.71 -5.85
N SER A 745 8.51 0.48 -5.69
CA SER A 745 9.77 0.90 -6.34
C SER A 745 10.86 1.31 -5.33
N VAL A 746 12.11 1.14 -5.74
CA VAL A 746 13.26 1.90 -5.23
C VAL A 746 13.73 2.83 -6.35
N TYR A 747 13.98 4.10 -6.01
CA TYR A 747 14.48 5.12 -6.91
C TYR A 747 15.95 5.42 -6.60
N ALA A 748 16.78 5.35 -7.63
CA ALA A 748 18.22 5.58 -7.56
C ALA A 748 18.63 6.66 -8.56
N ALA A 749 19.54 7.55 -8.15
CA ALA A 749 20.07 8.60 -9.00
C ALA A 749 21.58 8.39 -9.20
N SER A 750 22.02 8.35 -10.45
CA SER A 750 23.37 7.92 -10.84
C SER A 750 24.16 9.04 -11.52
N ARG A 751 25.50 8.93 -11.45
CA ARG A 751 26.41 9.80 -12.22
C ARG A 751 26.34 9.60 -13.75
N ASP A 752 25.60 8.60 -14.24
CA ASP A 752 25.25 8.49 -15.68
C ASP A 752 24.15 9.49 -16.12
N GLY A 753 23.66 10.30 -15.17
CA GLY A 753 22.65 11.33 -15.39
C GLY A 753 21.23 10.79 -15.55
N GLN A 754 21.00 9.52 -15.18
CA GLN A 754 19.67 8.92 -15.19
C GLN A 754 19.12 8.77 -13.76
N VAL A 755 17.82 9.00 -13.61
CA VAL A 755 17.02 8.46 -12.50
C VAL A 755 16.50 7.10 -12.91
N TYR A 756 16.72 6.09 -12.06
CA TYR A 756 16.29 4.71 -12.25
C TYR A 756 15.15 4.37 -11.29
N ALA A 757 14.17 3.58 -11.76
CA ALA A 757 13.12 3.00 -10.94
C ALA A 757 13.19 1.47 -11.01
N ILE A 758 13.45 0.84 -9.87
CA ILE A 758 13.71 -0.60 -9.75
C ILE A 758 12.58 -1.24 -8.92
N GLU A 759 12.02 -2.37 -9.38
CA GLU A 759 10.99 -3.10 -8.65
C GLU A 759 11.57 -3.64 -7.32
N ARG A 760 11.06 -3.10 -6.20
CA ARG A 760 11.58 -3.32 -4.85
C ARG A 760 11.72 -4.80 -4.46
N LYS A 761 10.84 -5.66 -4.98
CA LYS A 761 10.80 -7.10 -4.68
C LYS A 761 11.75 -7.96 -5.51
N THR A 762 12.23 -7.48 -6.65
CA THR A 762 12.86 -8.36 -7.68
C THR A 762 14.16 -7.82 -8.28
N GLY A 763 14.49 -6.54 -8.06
CA GLY A 763 15.63 -5.89 -8.71
C GLY A 763 15.43 -5.56 -10.20
N LYS A 764 14.23 -5.77 -10.75
CA LYS A 764 13.96 -5.51 -12.17
C LYS A 764 13.75 -4.03 -12.45
N LEU A 765 14.41 -3.51 -13.48
CA LEU A 765 14.17 -2.17 -13.99
C LEU A 765 12.70 -1.99 -14.43
N ARG A 766 12.01 -1.00 -13.87
CA ARG A 766 10.69 -0.53 -14.32
C ARG A 766 10.84 0.51 -15.44
N TRP A 767 11.67 1.52 -15.20
CA TRP A 767 12.01 2.59 -16.14
C TRP A 767 13.34 3.27 -15.74
N LYS A 768 13.95 3.99 -16.68
CA LYS A 768 15.01 4.98 -16.38
C LYS A 768 14.85 6.21 -17.27
N THR A 769 15.25 7.38 -16.76
CA THR A 769 15.06 8.67 -17.42
C THR A 769 16.28 9.56 -17.22
N GLY A 770 16.88 10.01 -18.32
CA GLY A 770 17.99 10.96 -18.31
C GLY A 770 17.55 12.38 -18.01
N ILE A 771 18.26 13.08 -17.12
CA ILE A 771 17.95 14.45 -16.69
C ILE A 771 19.07 15.46 -17.03
N GLY A 772 19.83 15.19 -18.09
CA GLY A 772 20.73 16.15 -18.74
C GLY A 772 22.17 16.20 -18.22
N GLY A 773 22.45 15.71 -17.02
CA GLY A 773 23.80 15.69 -16.45
C GLY A 773 23.89 14.87 -15.16
N ALA A 774 25.10 14.75 -14.59
CA ALA A 774 25.38 13.80 -13.51
C ALA A 774 24.59 14.12 -12.24
N ILE A 775 24.06 13.10 -11.56
CA ILE A 775 23.28 13.30 -10.34
C ILE A 775 24.13 12.99 -9.11
N MET A 776 24.27 13.97 -8.22
CA MET A 776 25.04 13.91 -6.96
C MET A 776 24.16 14.19 -5.73
N ALA A 777 22.89 14.57 -5.96
CA ALA A 777 21.88 14.79 -4.94
C ALA A 777 20.90 13.60 -4.88
N PRO A 778 20.47 13.14 -3.70
CA PRO A 778 19.50 12.04 -3.58
C PRO A 778 18.12 12.45 -4.14
N PRO A 779 17.41 11.52 -4.82
CA PRO A 779 16.06 11.77 -5.31
C PRO A 779 15.04 11.68 -4.17
N ALA A 780 13.87 12.30 -4.35
CA ALA A 780 12.76 12.26 -3.40
C ALA A 780 11.46 11.78 -4.06
N VAL A 781 10.62 11.09 -3.31
CA VAL A 781 9.29 10.66 -3.77
C VAL A 781 8.19 11.31 -2.93
N ALA A 782 7.25 11.98 -3.59
CA ALA A 782 6.01 12.42 -2.96
C ALA A 782 4.99 11.29 -3.00
N THR A 783 4.28 11.08 -1.88
CA THR A 783 3.20 10.10 -1.77
C THR A 783 1.91 10.75 -1.26
N THR A 784 0.78 10.17 -1.66
CA THR A 784 -0.57 10.54 -1.20
C THR A 784 -1.33 9.25 -0.95
N GLY A 785 -1.90 9.07 0.25
CA GLY A 785 -2.53 7.80 0.64
C GLY A 785 -1.60 6.58 0.66
N GLY A 786 -0.28 6.79 0.68
CA GLY A 786 0.76 5.75 0.54
C GLY A 786 1.11 5.37 -0.91
N MET A 787 0.41 5.95 -1.90
CA MET A 787 0.71 5.76 -3.33
C MET A 787 1.68 6.86 -3.83
N PRO A 788 2.66 6.53 -4.69
CA PRO A 788 3.62 7.51 -5.21
C PRO A 788 2.97 8.39 -6.29
N VAL A 789 3.06 9.71 -6.14
CA VAL A 789 2.45 10.69 -7.07
C VAL A 789 3.47 11.44 -7.93
N ALA A 790 4.68 11.70 -7.41
CA ALA A 790 5.77 12.36 -8.12
C ALA A 790 7.14 11.90 -7.60
N VAL A 791 8.14 11.83 -8.48
CA VAL A 791 9.56 11.64 -8.11
C VAL A 791 10.33 12.88 -8.55
N TYR A 792 11.05 13.51 -7.61
CA TYR A 792 11.85 14.69 -7.85
C TYR A 792 13.35 14.36 -7.82
N ALA A 793 14.10 14.96 -8.73
CA ALA A 793 15.55 14.86 -8.80
C ALA A 793 16.16 16.15 -9.37
N VAL A 794 17.45 16.37 -9.13
CA VAL A 794 18.18 17.54 -9.63
C VAL A 794 19.59 17.14 -10.03
N SER A 795 20.04 17.50 -11.24
CA SER A 795 21.42 17.25 -11.66
C SER A 795 22.40 18.24 -11.02
N ARG A 796 23.69 17.89 -10.98
CA ARG A 796 24.79 18.77 -10.54
C ARG A 796 24.77 20.13 -11.25
N GLU A 797 24.40 20.13 -12.52
CA GLU A 797 24.28 21.29 -13.40
C GLU A 797 23.03 22.14 -13.12
N GLY A 798 22.20 21.75 -12.15
CA GLY A 798 21.04 22.50 -11.68
C GLY A 798 19.75 22.26 -12.48
N ASN A 799 19.66 21.16 -13.21
CA ASN A 799 18.43 20.79 -13.91
C ASN A 799 17.51 19.98 -12.98
N ALA A 800 16.49 20.62 -12.41
CA ALA A 800 15.49 19.99 -11.55
C ALA A 800 14.33 19.41 -12.37
N VAL A 801 13.82 18.25 -11.98
CA VAL A 801 12.70 17.57 -12.64
C VAL A 801 11.64 17.07 -11.66
N CYS A 802 10.41 16.96 -12.15
CA CYS A 802 9.42 16.03 -11.65
C CYS A 802 9.22 14.91 -12.68
N LEU A 803 9.24 13.65 -12.23
CA LEU A 803 9.01 12.45 -13.02
C LEU A 803 7.76 11.71 -12.55
N ASN A 804 7.02 11.12 -13.49
CA ASN A 804 5.89 10.27 -13.20
C ASN A 804 6.38 8.93 -12.58
N PRO A 805 5.99 8.57 -11.34
CA PRO A 805 6.58 7.43 -10.61
C PRO A 805 6.43 6.07 -11.30
N HIS A 806 5.39 5.93 -12.14
CA HIS A 806 5.00 4.68 -12.78
C HIS A 806 5.64 4.48 -14.16
N THR A 807 5.96 5.55 -14.88
CA THR A 807 6.42 5.51 -16.28
C THR A 807 7.76 6.19 -16.54
N GLY A 808 8.28 6.96 -15.58
CA GLY A 808 9.53 7.72 -15.72
C GLY A 808 9.44 8.97 -16.59
N LYS A 809 8.30 9.20 -17.27
CA LYS A 809 8.11 10.41 -18.07
C LYS A 809 8.36 11.65 -17.22
N VAL A 810 9.17 12.58 -17.74
CA VAL A 810 9.23 13.95 -17.23
C VAL A 810 7.81 14.52 -17.24
N VAL A 811 7.42 15.16 -16.14
CA VAL A 811 6.16 15.87 -15.96
C VAL A 811 6.41 17.37 -16.12
N TRP A 812 7.43 17.87 -15.42
CA TRP A 812 8.02 19.19 -15.65
C TRP A 812 9.53 19.14 -15.43
N GLN A 813 10.25 20.09 -16.02
CA GLN A 813 11.70 20.24 -15.91
C GLN A 813 12.05 21.73 -15.90
N LYS A 814 12.93 22.15 -14.99
CA LYS A 814 13.31 23.56 -14.81
C LYS A 814 14.74 23.69 -14.28
N GLN A 815 15.49 24.60 -14.86
CA GLN A 815 16.79 25.03 -14.33
C GLN A 815 16.61 25.80 -13.02
N LEU A 816 17.41 25.48 -11.99
CA LEU A 816 17.48 26.21 -10.72
C LEU A 816 17.70 27.73 -10.97
N PRO A 817 16.76 28.62 -10.60
CA PRO A 817 16.84 30.04 -10.97
C PRO A 817 18.07 30.74 -10.39
N GLY A 818 18.92 31.31 -11.25
CA GLY A 818 20.15 32.02 -10.83
C GLY A 818 21.31 31.11 -10.40
N TYR A 819 21.16 29.78 -10.44
CA TYR A 819 22.28 28.86 -10.24
C TYR A 819 23.15 28.74 -11.51
N ARG A 820 24.47 28.63 -11.33
CA ARG A 820 25.42 28.35 -12.41
C ARG A 820 26.55 27.45 -11.91
N TRP A 821 26.63 26.25 -12.46
CA TRP A 821 27.76 25.33 -12.26
C TRP A 821 29.06 25.92 -12.85
N ASP A 822 30.20 25.69 -12.19
CA ASP A 822 31.51 26.27 -12.57
C ASP A 822 32.41 25.33 -13.40
N GLY A 823 31.88 24.17 -13.81
CA GLY A 823 32.54 23.25 -14.76
C GLY A 823 33.46 22.20 -14.13
N LYS A 824 33.60 22.19 -12.79
CA LYS A 824 34.44 21.21 -12.07
C LYS A 824 33.65 19.95 -11.71
N GLU A 825 34.27 18.77 -11.78
CA GLU A 825 33.58 17.51 -11.43
C GLU A 825 33.08 17.52 -9.98
N GLU A 826 33.89 18.08 -9.07
CA GLU A 826 33.71 18.13 -7.61
C GLU A 826 32.70 19.18 -7.12
N SER A 827 32.16 20.03 -8.00
CA SER A 827 31.28 21.15 -7.62
C SER A 827 29.84 20.97 -8.06
N GLY A 828 28.89 21.51 -7.30
CA GLY A 828 27.49 21.66 -7.69
C GLY A 828 26.50 21.09 -6.68
N ILE A 829 25.28 20.79 -7.16
CA ILE A 829 24.14 20.47 -6.28
C ILE A 829 24.31 19.11 -5.60
N LEU A 830 24.54 19.14 -4.28
CA LEU A 830 24.53 17.97 -3.38
C LEU A 830 23.22 17.84 -2.61
N SER A 831 22.50 18.94 -2.35
CA SER A 831 21.20 18.91 -1.66
C SER A 831 20.18 18.13 -2.47
N GLY A 832 19.66 17.05 -1.89
CA GLY A 832 18.44 16.40 -2.38
C GLY A 832 17.24 17.36 -2.35
N PRO A 833 16.24 17.18 -3.22
CA PRO A 833 14.96 17.88 -3.10
C PRO A 833 14.22 17.39 -1.85
N THR A 834 13.83 18.31 -0.95
CA THR A 834 12.98 17.99 0.20
C THR A 834 11.56 18.46 -0.07
N VAL A 835 10.58 17.57 0.08
CA VAL A 835 9.20 17.79 -0.37
C VAL A 835 8.23 17.86 0.82
N VAL A 836 7.49 18.97 0.90
CA VAL A 836 6.37 19.14 1.84
C VAL A 836 5.06 19.04 1.07
N THR A 837 4.27 18.00 1.32
CA THR A 837 2.96 17.79 0.69
C THR A 837 1.83 18.32 1.58
N THR A 838 1.03 19.24 1.06
CA THR A 838 -0.18 19.78 1.70
C THR A 838 -1.42 19.34 0.91
N PRO A 839 -2.36 18.59 1.51
CA PRO A 839 -3.63 18.24 0.85
C PRO A 839 -4.45 19.49 0.48
N THR A 840 -5.14 19.44 -0.66
CA THR A 840 -6.13 20.45 -1.10
C THR A 840 -7.48 19.76 -1.33
N PRO A 841 -8.61 20.49 -1.37
CA PRO A 841 -9.93 19.88 -1.59
C PRO A 841 -10.03 19.08 -2.90
N THR A 842 -9.26 19.48 -3.92
CA THR A 842 -9.20 18.89 -5.26
C THR A 842 -7.99 17.99 -5.49
N GLY A 843 -7.07 17.85 -4.52
CA GLY A 843 -5.86 17.03 -4.66
C GLY A 843 -4.75 17.35 -3.63
N SER A 844 -3.60 17.84 -4.09
CA SER A 844 -2.51 18.26 -3.20
C SER A 844 -1.53 19.25 -3.84
N LYS A 845 -1.06 20.19 -3.01
CA LYS A 845 0.09 21.08 -3.27
C LYS A 845 1.37 20.46 -2.70
N ARG A 846 2.50 20.67 -3.35
CA ARG A 846 3.84 20.24 -2.94
C ARG A 846 4.80 21.40 -3.05
N SER A 847 5.47 21.72 -1.95
CA SER A 847 6.57 22.68 -1.91
C SER A 847 7.88 21.89 -1.86
N ILE A 848 8.74 22.07 -2.86
CA ILE A 848 10.01 21.35 -3.02
C ILE A 848 11.17 22.31 -2.81
N PHE A 849 12.07 21.97 -1.88
CA PHE A 849 13.21 22.78 -1.46
C PHE A 849 14.53 22.10 -1.84
N ILE A 850 15.45 22.81 -2.51
CA ILE A 850 16.78 22.34 -2.90
C ILE A 850 17.82 23.39 -2.44
N GLY A 851 18.82 22.99 -1.66
CA GLY A 851 19.94 23.86 -1.29
C GLY A 851 20.97 24.05 -2.42
N GLY A 852 21.56 25.24 -2.48
CA GLY A 852 22.78 25.51 -3.26
C GLY A 852 23.24 26.95 -3.10
N MET A 853 23.50 27.61 -4.23
CA MET A 853 23.91 29.03 -4.30
C MET A 853 23.39 29.70 -5.57
N THR A 854 23.03 30.97 -5.50
CA THR A 854 22.92 31.82 -6.70
C THR A 854 24.29 32.38 -7.08
N VAL A 855 24.42 32.79 -8.35
CA VAL A 855 25.63 33.38 -8.92
C VAL A 855 25.27 34.69 -9.60
N ASP A 856 25.82 35.81 -9.11
CA ASP A 856 25.70 37.13 -9.73
C ASP A 856 26.17 37.05 -11.21
N PRO A 857 25.32 37.45 -12.18
CA PRO A 857 25.59 37.26 -13.60
C PRO A 857 26.73 38.16 -14.11
N ASP A 858 26.92 39.32 -13.50
CA ASP A 858 27.95 40.31 -13.85
C ASP A 858 29.26 40.05 -13.09
N ASN A 859 29.21 39.33 -11.97
CA ASN A 859 30.38 38.95 -11.17
C ASN A 859 30.28 37.52 -10.61
N PRO A 860 30.76 36.49 -11.35
CA PRO A 860 30.70 35.10 -10.92
C PRO A 860 31.43 34.72 -9.62
N ALA A 861 32.21 35.63 -9.01
CA ALA A 861 32.80 35.43 -7.68
C ALA A 861 31.80 35.77 -6.54
N LYS A 862 30.79 36.61 -6.82
CA LYS A 862 29.69 36.91 -5.88
C LYS A 862 28.64 35.79 -5.91
N LYS A 863 28.98 34.69 -5.25
CA LYS A 863 28.04 33.62 -4.88
C LYS A 863 27.23 34.03 -3.63
N VAL A 864 25.98 33.60 -3.51
CA VAL A 864 25.12 33.78 -2.32
C VAL A 864 24.46 32.44 -1.99
N ALA A 865 24.40 32.06 -0.71
CA ALA A 865 23.72 30.83 -0.29
C ALA A 865 22.22 30.95 -0.58
N ALA A 866 21.62 29.90 -1.15
CA ALA A 866 20.21 29.95 -1.54
C ALA A 866 19.52 28.61 -1.33
N VAL A 867 18.22 28.67 -1.07
CA VAL A 867 17.30 27.54 -1.19
C VAL A 867 16.38 27.81 -2.37
N PHE A 868 16.42 26.96 -3.38
CA PHE A 868 15.52 26.99 -4.52
C PHE A 868 14.20 26.34 -4.13
N ARG A 869 13.10 27.04 -4.38
CA ARG A 869 11.75 26.62 -4.02
C ARG A 869 10.90 26.46 -5.28
N PHE A 870 10.28 25.29 -5.39
CA PHE A 870 9.34 24.94 -6.44
C PHE A 870 7.99 24.66 -5.81
N GLU A 871 6.92 25.20 -6.37
CA GLU A 871 5.55 24.90 -5.95
C GLU A 871 4.87 24.11 -7.07
N ASP A 872 4.28 22.96 -6.74
CA ASP A 872 3.75 21.97 -7.68
C ASP A 872 2.38 21.46 -7.18
N GLU A 873 1.35 21.46 -8.03
CA GLU A 873 -0.03 21.12 -7.66
C GLU A 873 -0.58 19.96 -8.50
N ILE A 874 -1.29 19.03 -7.85
CA ILE A 874 -2.19 18.05 -8.48
C ILE A 874 -3.60 18.46 -8.06
N GLY A 875 -4.49 18.71 -9.03
CA GLY A 875 -5.82 19.23 -8.76
C GLY A 875 -5.78 20.72 -8.40
N GLY A 876 -6.13 21.56 -9.38
CA GLY A 876 -6.40 22.99 -9.20
C GLY A 876 -7.87 23.29 -9.53
N ASP A 877 -8.28 24.53 -9.24
CA ASP A 877 -9.60 25.09 -9.56
C ASP A 877 -9.71 25.54 -11.03
#